data_AF-A0A956IPG1-F1
#
_entry.id   AF-A0A956IPG1-F1
#
_cell.length_a   1.000
_cell.length_b   1.000
_cell.length_c   1.000
_cell.angle_alpha   90.00
_cell.angle_beta   90.00
_cell.angle_gamma   90.00
#
_symmetry.space_group_name_H-M   'P 1'
#
loop_
_entity.id
_entity.type
_entity.pdbx_description
1 polymer ?
#
loop_
_entity_poly.entity_id
_entity_poly.type
_entity_poly.pdbx_seq_one_letter_code
_entity_poly.pdbx_strand_id
1 'polypeptide(L)'
;VILFLDELILWLASHVADLPFVNREMEKLAKLVEAQSSDRPIPLISFVARQRDLRELVGDHVPGAEKLGFLDGLKWSDGRFHVVKLEDRNLPKIAGQRILRPRSDAARIQIDAAFRETLKARSDVVETLLTSGADQAMFREVYPFTPALIQTLVGVSSMLQRERTALRVMLQLLVNRRETLALGDVIPVGDLFDVISEGDEPFTEDMRVHFENAKRLYHQKLLPLLEKENQIRAEAVGALPSDDPQRKRFRAQDRLLKTLLLASLVPEVEALRELTAGRLSALNHGSIQTPIPGQEGAYVLGLCRRWAGTVGEIKIGAGTNPTIQVQISGIDVGPILDKVRGEDNTGNRRLKIRELLFSELGIEDHDKLYVDHAFPWRGSRREVSVIFGNVRELPDTSLRAADGDVKVVLDYPFDVEGHSPDEDVERLERFKESASGPSLTLCWLPHFLSRETLADLGTLVLLEHVLVGERFNDCASHLSAVDRAAARALLDNQRSSLRQRLISVIEGAYGVREAVDGTLDRSHEMEQPFHSLDPSFAPQPPVGAGLEDAFQHLLGQLMAHRYPDHPKFETDVKISALRKVLGEAERAVQAEGGRVIVEKELRPLLRQIADPLKLGQMYESAFILGQHWKNHFLKKAAEHGGQITVERLRAWTDEPRPMGLTKEVQNLLILVFADQTDRSFYRHGGPEVPSLEQLADDVELREQRLPPEVVWQDARLRAGAVFGLSPSPLRNAANVTSLARDLVEQAKAVGTSARTLAELVASRLRSMGADADVASRFHTAHAAMKLVAAISAGGSEGAIDALCAARLETSPQAVGKSLRQASELVRVLEGDSFRLLDGIRGLSDHRREAAQVILRHAREALEHDELAEPLRPALDKAAQDALALLTSTAPAPAKPAPGRKLIVQRAERDLTPERASGLLEEISEQLKPPNRRLSITWQIEDVGGGGS
;
A
#
# COMPACT_ATOMS: atom_id res chain seq x y z
N VAL A 1 55.20 -57.91 -36.08
CA VAL A 1 53.83 -57.88 -36.64
C VAL A 1 52.96 -57.02 -35.75
N ILE A 2 52.18 -56.10 -36.33
CA ILE A 2 51.22 -55.28 -35.58
C ILE A 2 49.83 -55.82 -35.88
N LEU A 3 49.08 -56.19 -34.84
CA LEU A 3 47.71 -56.69 -34.94
C LEU A 3 46.76 -55.59 -34.44
N PHE A 4 45.83 -55.16 -35.29
CA PHE A 4 44.71 -54.31 -34.89
C PHE A 4 43.47 -55.19 -34.80
N LEU A 5 43.02 -55.43 -33.57
CA LEU A 5 41.81 -56.18 -33.27
C LEU A 5 40.72 -55.18 -32.93
N ASP A 6 40.05 -54.68 -33.96
CA ASP A 6 38.85 -53.86 -33.81
C ASP A 6 37.64 -54.76 -33.55
N GLU A 7 36.62 -54.21 -32.89
CA GLU A 7 35.34 -54.87 -32.57
C GLU A 7 35.37 -56.17 -31.73
N LEU A 8 36.55 -56.68 -31.38
CA LEU A 8 36.69 -57.90 -30.58
C LEU A 8 35.91 -57.84 -29.26
N ILE A 9 35.99 -56.74 -28.54
CA ILE A 9 35.26 -56.54 -27.27
C ILE A 9 33.75 -56.51 -27.51
N LEU A 10 33.30 -56.06 -28.68
CA LEU A 10 31.88 -55.96 -29.03
C LEU A 10 31.31 -57.27 -29.53
N TRP A 11 32.12 -58.04 -30.22
CA TRP A 11 31.82 -59.42 -30.54
C TRP A 11 31.72 -60.28 -29.26
N LEU A 12 32.60 -60.05 -28.27
CA LEU A 12 32.43 -60.67 -26.95
C LEU A 12 31.16 -60.17 -26.25
N ALA A 13 30.86 -58.87 -26.36
CA ALA A 13 29.64 -58.26 -25.81
C ALA A 13 28.36 -58.89 -26.37
N SER A 14 28.32 -59.21 -27.67
CA SER A 14 27.14 -59.85 -28.29
C SER A 14 26.91 -61.28 -27.83
N HIS A 15 27.90 -61.91 -27.19
CA HIS A 15 27.83 -63.27 -26.64
C HIS A 15 27.82 -63.29 -25.11
N VAL A 16 27.56 -62.16 -24.43
CA VAL A 16 27.57 -62.03 -22.95
C VAL A 16 26.55 -62.94 -22.25
N ALA A 17 25.52 -63.40 -22.97
CA ALA A 17 24.59 -64.41 -22.46
C ALA A 17 25.23 -65.81 -22.26
N ASP A 18 26.39 -66.08 -22.89
CA ASP A 18 27.18 -67.31 -22.75
C ASP A 18 28.53 -67.00 -22.06
N LEU A 19 28.50 -66.86 -20.73
CA LEU A 19 29.67 -66.52 -19.92
C LEU A 19 30.82 -67.54 -20.04
N PRO A 20 30.59 -68.87 -20.09
CA PRO A 20 31.65 -69.85 -20.35
C PRO A 20 32.37 -69.66 -21.69
N PHE A 21 31.64 -69.26 -22.75
CA PHE A 21 32.25 -68.91 -24.03
C PHE A 21 33.14 -67.67 -23.89
N VAL A 22 32.61 -66.58 -23.32
CA VAL A 22 33.36 -65.33 -23.17
C VAL A 22 34.63 -65.53 -22.33
N ASN A 23 34.57 -66.26 -21.21
CA ASN A 23 35.76 -66.55 -20.40
C ASN A 23 36.85 -67.32 -21.17
N ARG A 24 36.46 -68.33 -21.96
CA ARG A 24 37.40 -69.13 -22.77
C ARG A 24 38.07 -68.29 -23.87
N GLU A 25 37.32 -67.40 -24.51
CA GLU A 25 37.88 -66.51 -25.53
C GLU A 25 38.77 -65.41 -24.90
N MET A 26 38.39 -64.90 -23.72
CA MET A 26 39.19 -63.95 -22.94
C MET A 26 40.55 -64.54 -22.52
N GLU A 27 40.61 -65.81 -22.12
CA GLU A 27 41.88 -66.50 -21.82
C GLU A 27 42.82 -66.59 -23.03
N LYS A 28 42.28 -66.70 -24.25
CA LYS A 28 43.09 -66.70 -25.47
C LYS A 28 43.71 -65.33 -25.74
N LEU A 29 43.04 -64.24 -25.38
CA LEU A 29 43.57 -62.87 -25.54
C LEU A 29 44.82 -62.66 -24.70
N ALA A 30 44.87 -63.24 -23.50
CA ALA A 30 46.06 -63.17 -22.66
C ALA A 30 47.30 -63.82 -23.32
N LYS A 31 47.11 -64.79 -24.24
CA LYS A 31 48.21 -65.42 -25.00
C LYS A 31 48.85 -64.48 -26.03
N LEU A 32 48.19 -63.37 -26.37
CA LEU A 32 48.78 -62.33 -27.23
C LEU A 32 49.92 -61.61 -26.50
N VAL A 33 49.77 -61.43 -25.18
CA VAL A 33 50.77 -60.80 -24.30
C VAL A 33 51.75 -61.82 -23.73
N GLU A 34 51.25 -62.94 -23.21
CA GLU A 34 52.07 -63.99 -22.59
C GLU A 34 52.16 -65.24 -23.46
N ALA A 35 53.34 -65.44 -24.05
CA ALA A 35 53.68 -66.67 -24.77
C ALA A 35 54.21 -67.72 -23.79
N GLN A 36 53.75 -68.98 -23.87
CA GLN A 36 54.37 -70.08 -23.13
C GLN A 36 55.77 -70.47 -23.66
N SER A 37 56.15 -70.01 -24.86
CA SER A 37 57.49 -70.17 -25.44
C SER A 37 58.22 -68.83 -25.43
N SER A 38 59.42 -68.79 -24.84
CA SER A 38 60.30 -67.62 -24.81
C SER A 38 60.94 -67.30 -26.17
N ASP A 39 60.94 -68.24 -27.11
CA ASP A 39 61.58 -68.11 -28.42
C ASP A 39 60.55 -67.77 -29.52
N ARG A 40 59.98 -66.56 -29.43
CA ARG A 40 59.14 -66.03 -30.52
C ARG A 40 60.06 -65.42 -31.60
N PRO A 41 60.08 -65.96 -32.83
CA PRO A 41 60.98 -65.46 -33.89
C PRO A 41 60.63 -64.05 -34.40
N ILE A 42 59.42 -63.53 -34.11
CA ILE A 42 58.98 -62.19 -34.50
C ILE A 42 58.16 -61.54 -33.36
N PRO A 43 58.42 -60.28 -32.98
CA PRO A 43 57.62 -59.58 -31.98
C PRO A 43 56.19 -59.31 -32.47
N LEU A 44 55.21 -59.49 -31.59
CA LEU A 44 53.80 -59.16 -31.81
C LEU A 44 53.41 -57.94 -30.96
N ILE A 45 52.85 -56.92 -31.60
CA ILE A 45 52.25 -55.77 -30.91
C ILE A 45 50.76 -55.78 -31.24
N SER A 46 49.91 -55.97 -30.24
CA SER A 46 48.46 -56.07 -30.42
C SER A 46 47.76 -54.83 -29.85
N PHE A 47 47.01 -54.13 -30.70
CA PHE A 47 46.07 -53.10 -30.30
C PHE A 47 44.67 -53.69 -30.29
N VAL A 48 44.03 -53.71 -29.12
CA VAL A 48 42.66 -54.17 -28.95
C VAL A 48 41.79 -52.96 -28.65
N ALA A 49 40.80 -52.70 -29.50
CA ALA A 49 39.85 -51.61 -29.25
C ALA A 49 38.88 -52.02 -28.12
N ARG A 50 38.82 -51.21 -27.05
CA ARG A 50 37.86 -51.35 -25.95
C ARG A 50 36.83 -50.22 -26.04
N GLN A 51 35.74 -50.48 -26.76
CA GLN A 51 34.70 -49.47 -26.99
C GLN A 51 33.75 -49.31 -25.78
N ARG A 52 33.64 -50.33 -24.92
CA ARG A 52 32.88 -50.30 -23.66
C ARG A 52 33.49 -51.26 -22.64
N ASP A 53 33.22 -51.05 -21.35
CA ASP A 53 33.63 -52.00 -20.33
C ASP A 53 32.64 -53.19 -20.28
N LEU A 54 33.13 -54.41 -20.51
CA LEU A 54 32.31 -55.63 -20.44
C LEU A 54 31.64 -55.81 -19.06
N ARG A 55 32.20 -55.19 -18.00
CA ARG A 55 31.62 -55.17 -16.65
C ARG A 55 30.26 -54.48 -16.58
N GLU A 56 30.02 -53.49 -17.42
CA GLU A 56 28.77 -52.71 -17.46
C GLU A 56 27.62 -53.43 -18.18
N LEU A 57 27.93 -54.53 -18.88
CA LEU A 57 26.98 -55.26 -19.73
C LEU A 57 26.40 -56.50 -19.04
N VAL A 58 26.90 -56.86 -17.86
CA VAL A 58 26.38 -57.98 -17.06
C VAL A 58 25.34 -57.45 -16.07
N GLY A 59 24.06 -57.59 -16.41
CA GLY A 59 22.93 -57.19 -15.57
C GLY A 59 22.86 -57.91 -14.21
N ASP A 60 22.02 -57.42 -13.30
CA ASP A 60 21.85 -57.96 -11.93
C ASP A 60 21.15 -59.34 -11.87
N HIS A 61 20.95 -59.98 -13.01
CA HIS A 61 20.13 -61.19 -13.19
C HIS A 61 21.00 -62.47 -13.22
N VAL A 62 22.34 -62.31 -13.19
CA VAL A 62 23.32 -63.41 -13.21
C VAL A 62 23.68 -63.85 -11.78
N PRO A 63 23.73 -65.16 -11.47
CA PRO A 63 24.12 -65.66 -10.15
C PRO A 63 25.49 -65.15 -9.67
N GLY A 64 25.60 -64.81 -8.38
CA GLY A 64 26.78 -64.14 -7.82
C GLY A 64 28.11 -64.88 -8.01
N ALA A 65 28.13 -66.21 -8.02
CA ALA A 65 29.35 -67.00 -8.22
C ALA A 65 29.87 -66.95 -9.67
N GLU A 66 28.97 -66.94 -10.66
CA GLU A 66 29.33 -66.83 -12.09
C GLU A 66 29.75 -65.40 -12.44
N LYS A 67 29.08 -64.39 -11.85
CA LYS A 67 29.46 -62.97 -11.95
C LYS A 67 30.86 -62.72 -11.37
N LEU A 68 31.20 -63.33 -10.22
CA LEU A 68 32.53 -63.26 -9.62
C LEU A 68 33.60 -63.89 -10.51
N GLY A 69 33.37 -65.10 -11.03
CA GLY A 69 34.32 -65.78 -11.93
C GLY A 69 34.57 -65.00 -13.23
N PHE A 70 33.53 -64.36 -13.79
CA PHE A 70 33.65 -63.46 -14.95
C PHE A 70 34.45 -62.19 -14.62
N LEU A 71 34.18 -61.56 -13.47
CA LEU A 71 34.93 -60.37 -13.03
C LEU A 71 36.40 -60.69 -12.74
N ASP A 72 36.71 -61.87 -12.20
CA ASP A 72 38.08 -62.31 -11.96
C ASP A 72 38.82 -62.62 -13.27
N GLY A 73 38.16 -63.25 -14.24
CA GLY A 73 38.71 -63.46 -15.59
C GLY A 73 38.99 -62.14 -16.34
N LEU A 74 38.09 -61.16 -16.22
CA LEU A 74 38.30 -59.81 -16.76
C LEU A 74 39.44 -59.07 -16.08
N LYS A 75 39.51 -59.09 -14.74
CA LYS A 75 40.61 -58.47 -13.99
C LYS A 75 41.97 -59.09 -14.33
N TRP A 76 42.01 -60.42 -14.48
CA TRP A 76 43.21 -61.16 -14.85
C TRP A 76 43.73 -60.77 -16.24
N SER A 77 42.82 -60.52 -17.20
CA SER A 77 43.17 -60.03 -18.54
C SER A 77 43.51 -58.53 -18.57
N ASP A 78 42.73 -57.68 -17.89
CA ASP A 78 42.92 -56.21 -17.84
C ASP A 78 44.32 -55.83 -17.33
N GLY A 79 44.89 -56.59 -16.37
CA GLY A 79 46.22 -56.34 -15.82
C GLY A 79 47.39 -56.56 -16.79
N ARG A 80 47.15 -57.17 -17.96
CA ARG A 80 48.20 -57.57 -18.93
C ARG A 80 48.27 -56.66 -20.15
N PHE A 81 47.28 -55.80 -20.37
CA PHE A 81 47.27 -54.83 -21.46
C PHE A 81 47.57 -53.42 -20.94
N HIS A 82 48.44 -52.70 -21.65
CA HIS A 82 48.60 -51.28 -21.41
C HIS A 82 47.40 -50.52 -22.01
N VAL A 83 46.71 -49.71 -21.21
CA VAL A 83 45.55 -48.93 -21.67
C VAL A 83 46.01 -47.65 -22.35
N VAL A 84 45.63 -47.45 -23.60
CA VAL A 84 45.78 -46.17 -24.32
C VAL A 84 44.40 -45.51 -24.39
N LYS A 85 44.20 -44.43 -23.63
CA LYS A 85 42.94 -43.68 -23.65
C LYS A 85 42.91 -42.76 -24.88
N LEU A 86 42.07 -43.09 -25.86
CA LEU A 86 41.74 -42.19 -26.96
C LEU A 86 40.58 -41.29 -26.49
N GLU A 87 40.89 -40.02 -26.23
CA GLU A 87 39.87 -39.04 -25.88
C GLU A 87 39.17 -38.49 -27.13
N ASP A 88 37.87 -38.19 -27.03
CA ASP A 88 37.03 -37.66 -28.12
C ASP A 88 37.47 -36.29 -28.67
N ARG A 89 38.47 -35.65 -28.05
CA ARG A 89 39.10 -34.38 -28.46
C ARG A 89 39.75 -34.39 -29.85
N ASN A 90 39.86 -35.54 -30.52
CA ASN A 90 40.49 -35.64 -31.84
C ASN A 90 39.54 -35.40 -33.03
N LEU A 91 38.22 -35.29 -32.81
CA LEU A 91 37.26 -35.10 -33.91
C LEU A 91 37.57 -33.88 -34.80
N PRO A 92 37.92 -32.69 -34.27
CA PRO A 92 38.30 -31.53 -35.10
C PRO A 92 39.44 -31.82 -36.07
N LYS A 93 40.51 -32.43 -35.57
CA LYS A 93 41.70 -32.78 -36.34
C LYS A 93 41.42 -33.85 -37.40
N ILE A 94 40.58 -34.84 -37.06
CA ILE A 94 40.16 -35.88 -38.00
C ILE A 94 39.28 -35.29 -39.11
N ALA A 95 38.33 -34.41 -38.77
CA ALA A 95 37.48 -33.74 -39.74
C ALA A 95 38.29 -32.84 -40.69
N GLY A 96 39.25 -32.08 -40.15
CA GLY A 96 40.18 -31.25 -40.92
C GLY A 96 40.96 -32.04 -41.97
N GLN A 97 41.37 -33.27 -41.64
CA GLN A 97 42.14 -34.12 -42.56
C GLN A 97 41.26 -34.93 -43.53
N ARG A 98 40.11 -35.44 -43.09
CA ARG A 98 39.27 -36.38 -43.86
C ARG A 98 38.16 -35.71 -44.66
N ILE A 99 37.59 -34.61 -44.18
CA ILE A 99 36.41 -33.98 -44.77
C ILE A 99 36.76 -32.60 -45.33
N LEU A 100 37.49 -31.79 -44.57
CA LEU A 100 37.66 -30.35 -44.83
C LEU A 100 39.00 -30.01 -45.49
N ARG A 101 39.71 -31.00 -46.03
CA ARG A 101 41.02 -30.78 -46.64
C ARG A 101 40.88 -29.87 -47.87
N PRO A 102 41.57 -28.70 -47.89
CA PRO A 102 41.55 -27.82 -49.06
C PRO A 102 42.09 -28.53 -50.31
N ARG A 103 41.46 -28.28 -51.46
CA ARG A 103 41.87 -28.90 -52.74
C ARG A 103 43.18 -28.34 -53.29
N SER A 104 43.53 -27.10 -52.96
CA SER A 104 44.75 -26.41 -53.41
C SER A 104 45.18 -25.34 -52.39
N ASP A 105 46.41 -24.86 -52.51
CA ASP A 105 46.91 -23.75 -51.69
C ASP A 105 46.12 -22.45 -51.92
N ALA A 106 45.70 -22.19 -53.16
CA ALA A 106 44.85 -21.05 -53.48
C ALA A 106 43.48 -21.14 -52.78
N ALA A 107 42.86 -22.32 -52.75
CA ALA A 107 41.62 -22.54 -52.02
C ALA A 107 41.83 -22.36 -50.51
N ARG A 108 42.95 -22.81 -49.96
CA ARG A 108 43.29 -22.57 -48.54
C ARG A 108 43.34 -21.08 -48.22
N ILE A 109 44.01 -20.27 -49.06
CA ILE A 109 44.09 -18.81 -48.87
C ILE A 109 42.71 -18.15 -48.94
N GLN A 110 41.86 -18.56 -49.88
CA GLN A 110 40.48 -18.06 -50.00
C GLN A 110 39.65 -18.39 -48.75
N ILE A 111 39.75 -19.62 -48.25
CA ILE A 111 39.09 -20.04 -47.01
C ILE A 111 39.61 -19.23 -45.81
N ASP A 112 40.93 -19.02 -45.70
CA ASP A 112 41.54 -18.21 -44.64
C ASP A 112 41.09 -16.74 -44.66
N ALA A 113 40.92 -16.16 -45.86
CA ALA A 113 40.38 -14.83 -46.01
C ALA A 113 38.91 -14.76 -45.59
N ALA A 114 38.08 -15.68 -46.08
CA ALA A 114 36.66 -15.73 -45.75
C ALA A 114 36.42 -15.97 -44.25
N PHE A 115 37.17 -16.88 -43.63
CA PHE A 115 37.08 -17.14 -42.18
C PHE A 115 37.43 -15.91 -41.34
N ARG A 116 38.44 -15.12 -41.75
CA ARG A 116 38.78 -13.86 -41.08
C ARG A 116 37.65 -12.83 -41.16
N GLU A 117 36.90 -12.80 -42.25
CA GLU A 117 35.70 -11.96 -42.35
C GLU A 117 34.59 -12.46 -41.41
N THR A 118 34.39 -13.79 -41.31
CA THR A 118 33.43 -14.38 -40.34
C THR A 118 33.77 -13.99 -38.89
N LEU A 119 35.05 -13.89 -38.54
CA LEU A 119 35.50 -13.46 -37.21
C LEU A 119 35.30 -11.96 -36.92
N LYS A 120 34.94 -11.13 -37.92
CA LYS A 120 34.56 -9.73 -37.70
C LYS A 120 33.13 -9.55 -37.18
N ALA A 121 32.39 -10.66 -37.01
CA ALA A 121 31.13 -10.64 -36.30
C ALA A 121 31.30 -10.09 -34.87
N ARG A 122 30.19 -9.71 -34.22
CA ARG A 122 30.25 -9.18 -32.84
C ARG A 122 30.93 -10.20 -31.91
N SER A 123 31.68 -9.69 -30.94
CA SER A 123 32.47 -10.51 -30.02
C SER A 123 31.64 -11.55 -29.26
N ASP A 124 30.41 -11.19 -28.86
CA ASP A 124 29.50 -12.08 -28.15
C ASP A 124 28.96 -13.24 -29.00
N VAL A 125 28.77 -13.00 -30.31
CA VAL A 125 28.41 -14.05 -31.27
C VAL A 125 29.56 -15.03 -31.44
N VAL A 126 30.78 -14.51 -31.63
CA VAL A 126 32.00 -15.35 -31.78
C VAL A 126 32.25 -16.18 -30.52
N GLU A 127 32.11 -15.58 -29.33
CA GLU A 127 32.24 -16.26 -28.04
C GLU A 127 31.23 -17.42 -27.90
N THR A 128 29.97 -17.18 -28.28
CA THR A 128 28.92 -18.23 -28.27
C THR A 128 29.25 -19.38 -29.22
N LEU A 129 29.83 -19.09 -30.39
CA LEU A 129 30.21 -20.10 -31.38
C LEU A 129 31.46 -20.90 -30.99
N LEU A 130 32.39 -20.29 -30.25
CA LEU A 130 33.65 -20.91 -29.81
C LEU A 130 33.47 -21.86 -28.63
N THR A 131 32.55 -21.57 -27.69
CA THR A 131 32.44 -22.25 -26.38
C THR A 131 33.71 -22.11 -25.51
N SER A 132 33.67 -22.54 -24.24
CA SER A 132 34.81 -22.33 -23.32
C SER A 132 36.05 -23.18 -23.63
N GLY A 133 35.88 -24.27 -24.38
CA GLY A 133 36.93 -25.27 -24.63
C GLY A 133 37.67 -25.16 -25.96
N ALA A 134 37.33 -24.20 -26.83
CA ALA A 134 37.95 -24.06 -28.15
C ALA A 134 38.50 -22.65 -28.39
N ASP A 135 39.57 -22.58 -29.20
CA ASP A 135 40.15 -21.34 -29.66
C ASP A 135 39.85 -21.08 -31.14
N GLN A 136 40.23 -19.91 -31.64
CA GLN A 136 40.05 -19.54 -33.05
C GLN A 136 40.81 -20.47 -34.00
N ALA A 137 41.92 -21.07 -33.56
CA ALA A 137 42.68 -22.03 -34.36
C ALA A 137 41.88 -23.33 -34.57
N MET A 138 41.27 -23.87 -33.51
CA MET A 138 40.37 -25.02 -33.59
C MET A 138 39.16 -24.71 -34.46
N PHE A 139 38.55 -23.54 -34.32
CA PHE A 139 37.44 -23.14 -35.19
C PHE A 139 37.87 -23.11 -36.66
N ARG A 140 39.06 -22.57 -36.96
CA ARG A 140 39.60 -22.61 -38.32
C ARG A 140 39.79 -24.03 -38.84
N GLU A 141 40.22 -24.98 -38.02
CA GLU A 141 40.41 -26.38 -38.43
C GLU A 141 39.09 -27.07 -38.84
N VAL A 142 37.97 -26.67 -38.23
CA VAL A 142 36.64 -27.27 -38.50
C VAL A 142 35.73 -26.42 -39.38
N TYR A 143 36.15 -25.23 -39.80
CA TYR A 143 35.39 -24.37 -40.72
C TYR A 143 34.94 -25.15 -41.98
N PRO A 144 33.65 -25.13 -42.38
CA PRO A 144 32.58 -24.20 -41.99
C PRO A 144 31.72 -24.61 -40.78
N PHE A 145 32.11 -25.64 -40.03
CA PHE A 145 31.46 -26.00 -38.78
C PHE A 145 31.97 -25.13 -37.63
N THR A 146 31.12 -24.84 -36.64
CA THR A 146 31.50 -24.10 -35.43
C THR A 146 31.87 -25.06 -34.30
N PRO A 147 32.77 -24.69 -33.37
CA PRO A 147 33.03 -25.52 -32.19
C PRO A 147 31.77 -25.87 -31.40
N ALA A 148 30.82 -24.94 -31.27
CA ALA A 148 29.50 -25.19 -30.71
C ALA A 148 28.75 -26.32 -31.43
N LEU A 149 28.72 -26.30 -32.77
CA LEU A 149 28.11 -27.35 -33.58
C LEU A 149 28.81 -28.71 -33.38
N ILE A 150 30.14 -28.72 -33.32
CA ILE A 150 30.92 -29.94 -33.08
C ILE A 150 30.63 -30.50 -31.69
N GLN A 151 30.56 -29.64 -30.67
CA GLN A 151 30.22 -30.03 -29.30
C GLN A 151 28.80 -30.64 -29.23
N THR A 152 27.82 -30.01 -29.90
CA THR A 152 26.45 -30.55 -30.03
C THR A 152 26.45 -31.89 -30.76
N LEU A 153 27.16 -32.00 -31.88
CA LEU A 153 27.24 -33.22 -32.65
C LEU A 153 27.82 -34.38 -31.84
N VAL A 154 28.89 -34.14 -31.06
CA VAL A 154 29.47 -35.15 -30.16
C VAL A 154 28.44 -35.60 -29.14
N GLY A 155 27.76 -34.64 -28.49
CA GLY A 155 26.70 -34.92 -27.52
C GLY A 155 25.58 -35.77 -28.12
N VAL A 156 25.05 -35.40 -29.28
CA VAL A 156 23.97 -36.18 -29.92
C VAL A 156 24.46 -37.51 -30.48
N SER A 157 25.67 -37.58 -31.03
CA SER A 157 26.22 -38.82 -31.59
C SER A 157 26.46 -39.91 -30.55
N SER A 158 26.73 -39.52 -29.29
CA SER A 158 26.82 -40.46 -28.17
C SER A 158 25.49 -41.17 -27.87
N MET A 159 24.37 -40.63 -28.36
CA MET A 159 23.01 -41.13 -28.12
C MET A 159 22.43 -41.97 -29.26
N LEU A 160 23.07 -42.01 -30.45
CA LEU A 160 22.59 -42.68 -31.67
C LEU A 160 23.37 -43.96 -32.00
N GLN A 161 22.71 -45.00 -32.53
CA GLN A 161 23.33 -46.28 -32.87
C GLN A 161 24.52 -46.22 -33.86
N ARG A 162 25.33 -47.30 -33.85
CA ARG A 162 26.71 -47.43 -34.39
C ARG A 162 26.95 -47.04 -35.84
N GLU A 163 25.96 -47.11 -36.72
CA GLU A 163 26.20 -46.96 -38.16
C GLU A 163 26.42 -45.49 -38.59
N ARG A 164 26.20 -44.53 -37.67
CA ARG A 164 26.42 -43.10 -37.90
C ARG A 164 27.51 -42.53 -37.00
N THR A 165 28.71 -42.42 -37.58
CA THR A 165 29.79 -41.62 -36.98
C THR A 165 29.50 -40.13 -37.15
N ALA A 166 29.98 -39.31 -36.20
CA ALA A 166 29.93 -37.84 -36.30
C ALA A 166 30.46 -37.33 -37.67
N LEU A 167 31.49 -37.97 -38.22
CA LEU A 167 32.03 -37.66 -39.55
C LEU A 167 31.02 -37.85 -40.68
N ARG A 168 30.18 -38.89 -40.62
CA ARG A 168 29.12 -39.13 -41.63
C ARG A 168 28.04 -38.05 -41.57
N VAL A 169 27.67 -37.60 -40.37
CA VAL A 169 26.72 -36.49 -40.16
C VAL A 169 27.30 -35.19 -40.70
N MET A 170 28.57 -34.88 -40.40
CA MET A 170 29.26 -33.72 -40.96
C MET A 170 29.28 -33.74 -42.49
N LEU A 171 29.60 -34.89 -43.10
CA LEU A 171 29.56 -35.05 -44.55
C LEU A 171 28.14 -34.81 -45.10
N GLN A 172 27.10 -35.35 -44.46
CA GLN A 172 25.73 -35.15 -44.88
C GLN A 172 25.29 -33.68 -44.81
N LEU A 173 25.68 -32.94 -43.77
CA LEU A 173 25.41 -31.49 -43.66
C LEU A 173 26.01 -30.72 -44.84
N LEU A 174 27.24 -31.04 -45.24
CA LEU A 174 27.88 -30.42 -46.41
C LEU A 174 27.18 -30.81 -47.70
N VAL A 175 26.77 -32.08 -47.85
CA VAL A 175 26.01 -32.56 -49.02
C VAL A 175 24.66 -31.85 -49.14
N ASN A 176 23.94 -31.69 -48.03
CA ASN A 176 22.64 -31.02 -47.98
C ASN A 176 22.74 -29.53 -48.36
N ARG A 177 23.89 -28.90 -48.11
CA ARG A 177 24.16 -27.49 -48.42
C ARG A 177 25.09 -27.25 -49.61
N ARG A 178 25.39 -28.26 -50.41
CA ARG A 178 26.40 -28.15 -51.48
C ARG A 178 26.10 -27.04 -52.50
N GLU A 179 24.82 -26.72 -52.72
CA GLU A 179 24.36 -25.70 -53.67
C GLU A 179 24.12 -24.33 -53.01
N THR A 180 24.15 -24.23 -51.67
CA THR A 180 23.71 -23.04 -50.92
C THR A 180 24.74 -22.48 -49.94
N LEU A 181 25.76 -23.24 -49.56
CA LEU A 181 26.81 -22.80 -48.64
C LEU A 181 27.86 -21.96 -49.36
N ALA A 182 27.96 -20.67 -49.03
CA ALA A 182 28.99 -19.79 -49.56
C ALA A 182 30.23 -19.71 -48.64
N LEU A 183 31.36 -19.28 -49.19
CA LEU A 183 32.53 -18.93 -48.37
C LEU A 183 32.20 -17.72 -47.50
N GLY A 184 32.53 -17.81 -46.21
CA GLY A 184 32.19 -16.84 -45.17
C GLY A 184 31.00 -17.28 -44.30
N ASP A 185 30.17 -18.20 -44.79
CA ASP A 185 29.06 -18.76 -44.02
C ASP A 185 29.54 -19.81 -43.03
N VAL A 186 28.76 -20.00 -41.96
CA VAL A 186 28.90 -21.09 -41.00
C VAL A 186 27.66 -21.96 -41.02
N ILE A 187 27.79 -23.23 -40.67
CA ILE A 187 26.65 -24.16 -40.60
C ILE A 187 25.90 -23.94 -39.26
N PRO A 188 24.62 -23.53 -39.29
CA PRO A 188 23.75 -23.37 -38.12
C PRO A 188 23.56 -24.66 -37.34
N VAL A 189 23.42 -24.55 -36.02
CA VAL A 189 23.16 -25.71 -35.15
C VAL A 189 21.84 -26.41 -35.44
N GLY A 190 20.79 -25.66 -35.80
CA GLY A 190 19.48 -26.23 -36.09
C GLY A 190 19.47 -27.25 -37.24
N ASP A 191 20.41 -27.17 -38.17
CA ASP A 191 20.51 -28.10 -39.30
C ASP A 191 20.86 -29.54 -38.87
N LEU A 192 21.47 -29.72 -37.68
CA LEU A 192 21.74 -31.04 -37.14
C LEU A 192 20.47 -31.86 -36.94
N PHE A 193 19.37 -31.20 -36.56
CA PHE A 193 18.13 -31.88 -36.22
C PHE A 193 17.57 -32.71 -37.37
N ASP A 194 17.63 -32.20 -38.60
CA ASP A 194 17.13 -32.91 -39.79
C ASP A 194 17.96 -34.16 -40.06
N VAL A 195 19.28 -34.02 -40.05
CA VAL A 195 20.19 -35.14 -40.30
C VAL A 195 19.98 -36.22 -39.24
N ILE A 196 19.84 -35.85 -37.97
CA ILE A 196 19.64 -36.80 -36.87
C ILE A 196 18.25 -37.46 -36.96
N SER A 197 17.20 -36.69 -37.28
CA SER A 197 15.82 -37.17 -37.32
C SER A 197 15.54 -38.17 -38.45
N GLU A 198 16.30 -38.11 -39.54
CA GLU A 198 16.21 -39.04 -40.68
C GLU A 198 16.97 -40.36 -40.48
N GLY A 199 17.66 -40.59 -39.35
CA GLY A 199 18.46 -41.83 -39.11
C GLY A 199 17.99 -42.75 -37.98
N ASP A 200 18.84 -43.74 -37.70
CA ASP A 200 18.60 -44.92 -36.85
C ASP A 200 18.18 -44.64 -35.40
N GLU A 201 17.57 -45.65 -34.79
CA GLU A 201 16.95 -45.60 -33.45
C GLU A 201 17.97 -45.36 -32.30
N PRO A 202 17.57 -44.64 -31.23
CA PRO A 202 18.42 -44.43 -30.05
C PRO A 202 18.83 -45.73 -29.31
N PHE A 203 19.90 -45.66 -28.51
CA PHE A 203 20.44 -46.83 -27.79
C PHE A 203 19.56 -47.39 -26.67
N THR A 204 18.69 -46.57 -26.07
CA THR A 204 17.82 -46.96 -24.95
C THR A 204 16.36 -46.62 -25.26
N GLU A 205 15.46 -47.43 -24.71
CA GLU A 205 14.01 -47.29 -24.92
C GLU A 205 13.49 -45.92 -24.44
N ASP A 206 13.96 -45.43 -23.29
CA ASP A 206 13.57 -44.11 -22.77
C ASP A 206 14.01 -42.96 -23.70
N MET A 207 15.22 -43.06 -24.27
CA MET A 207 15.72 -42.05 -25.22
C MET A 207 15.02 -42.12 -26.57
N ARG A 208 14.62 -43.33 -27.00
CA ARG A 208 13.76 -43.53 -28.18
C ARG A 208 12.44 -42.80 -28.02
N VAL A 209 11.78 -42.97 -26.88
CA VAL A 209 10.53 -42.27 -26.55
C VAL A 209 10.73 -40.75 -26.52
N HIS A 210 11.79 -40.25 -25.89
CA HIS A 210 12.09 -38.81 -25.88
C HIS A 210 12.33 -38.24 -27.29
N PHE A 211 13.04 -38.95 -28.15
CA PHE A 211 13.31 -38.53 -29.52
C PHE A 211 12.06 -38.59 -30.41
N GLU A 212 11.22 -39.62 -30.26
CA GLU A 212 9.91 -39.69 -30.94
C GLU A 212 8.98 -38.55 -30.51
N ASN A 213 8.96 -38.21 -29.23
CA ASN A 213 8.18 -37.07 -28.74
C ASN A 213 8.68 -35.75 -29.33
N ALA A 214 10.00 -35.59 -29.52
CA ALA A 214 10.57 -34.42 -30.20
C ALA A 214 10.12 -34.33 -31.67
N LYS A 215 10.17 -35.46 -32.40
CA LYS A 215 9.65 -35.54 -33.78
C LYS A 215 8.16 -35.22 -33.85
N ARG A 216 7.39 -35.77 -32.91
CA ARG A 216 5.95 -35.52 -32.81
C ARG A 216 5.67 -34.05 -32.57
N LEU A 217 6.34 -33.42 -31.60
CA LEU A 217 6.22 -31.99 -31.31
C LEU A 217 6.56 -31.14 -32.54
N TYR A 218 7.64 -31.49 -33.24
CA TYR A 218 8.04 -30.79 -34.46
C TYR A 218 6.98 -30.90 -35.56
N HIS A 219 6.56 -32.12 -35.92
CA HIS A 219 5.64 -32.33 -37.05
C HIS A 219 4.18 -31.96 -36.75
N GLN A 220 3.72 -32.11 -35.51
CA GLN A 220 2.31 -31.86 -35.17
C GLN A 220 2.03 -30.43 -34.72
N LYS A 221 3.03 -29.72 -34.18
CA LYS A 221 2.83 -28.36 -33.64
C LYS A 221 3.74 -27.31 -34.27
N LEU A 222 5.06 -27.52 -34.21
CA LEU A 222 6.02 -26.48 -34.61
C LEU A 222 6.03 -26.23 -36.13
N LEU A 223 6.00 -27.28 -36.94
CA LEU A 223 5.99 -27.17 -38.39
C LEU A 223 4.67 -26.56 -38.90
N PRO A 224 3.47 -27.01 -38.48
CA PRO A 224 2.22 -26.34 -38.84
C PRO A 224 2.16 -24.87 -38.42
N LEU A 225 2.75 -24.53 -37.26
CA LEU A 225 2.88 -23.15 -36.82
C LEU A 225 3.69 -22.32 -37.84
N LEU A 226 4.86 -22.83 -38.27
CA LEU A 226 5.70 -22.14 -39.24
C LEU A 226 5.04 -22.02 -40.62
N GLU A 227 4.32 -23.06 -41.06
CA GLU A 227 3.59 -23.04 -42.32
C GLU A 227 2.49 -21.97 -42.32
N LYS A 228 1.77 -21.86 -41.20
CA LYS A 228 0.75 -20.82 -41.00
C LYS A 228 1.38 -19.42 -40.97
N GLU A 229 2.42 -19.21 -40.17
CA GLU A 229 3.09 -17.90 -40.04
C GLU A 229 3.70 -17.43 -41.37
N ASN A 230 4.25 -18.35 -42.17
CA ASN A 230 4.85 -18.01 -43.46
C ASN A 230 3.89 -18.13 -44.65
N GLN A 231 2.65 -18.58 -44.43
CA GLN A 231 1.64 -18.82 -45.46
C GLN A 231 2.15 -19.72 -46.61
N ILE A 232 2.97 -20.72 -46.28
CA ILE A 232 3.56 -21.66 -47.24
C ILE A 232 3.78 -23.03 -46.60
N ARG A 233 3.45 -24.10 -47.32
CA ARG A 233 3.75 -25.47 -46.86
C ARG A 233 5.23 -25.78 -46.99
N ALA A 234 5.77 -26.54 -46.03
CA ALA A 234 7.18 -26.91 -45.97
C ALA A 234 7.67 -27.62 -47.24
N GLU A 235 6.82 -28.44 -47.86
CA GLU A 235 7.09 -29.12 -49.13
C GLU A 235 7.32 -28.13 -50.28
N ALA A 236 6.57 -27.03 -50.32
CA ALA A 236 6.67 -26.01 -51.36
C ALA A 236 7.88 -25.08 -51.16
N VAL A 237 8.36 -24.91 -49.92
CA VAL A 237 9.54 -24.08 -49.60
C VAL A 237 10.79 -24.57 -50.35
N GLY A 238 10.93 -25.89 -50.55
CA GLY A 238 12.07 -26.47 -51.27
C GLY A 238 12.11 -26.13 -52.76
N ALA A 239 10.96 -25.84 -53.37
CA ALA A 239 10.82 -25.50 -54.78
C ALA A 239 11.14 -24.02 -55.10
N LEU A 240 11.10 -23.15 -54.09
CA LEU A 240 11.48 -21.74 -54.24
C LEU A 240 12.99 -21.60 -54.53
N PRO A 241 13.44 -20.58 -55.30
CA PRO A 241 14.86 -20.26 -55.45
C PRO A 241 15.58 -20.11 -54.10
N SER A 242 16.87 -20.44 -54.03
CA SER A 242 17.65 -20.41 -52.78
C SER A 242 17.80 -19.01 -52.18
N ASP A 243 17.71 -17.99 -53.02
CA ASP A 243 17.83 -16.58 -52.65
C ASP A 243 16.49 -15.93 -52.29
N ASP A 244 15.36 -16.62 -52.51
CA ASP A 244 14.00 -16.14 -52.24
C ASP A 244 13.82 -15.72 -50.76
N PRO A 245 13.29 -14.50 -50.49
CA PRO A 245 13.10 -14.00 -49.14
C PRO A 245 12.19 -14.87 -48.26
N GLN A 246 11.11 -15.42 -48.82
CA GLN A 246 10.16 -16.27 -48.09
C GLN A 246 10.80 -17.61 -47.73
N ARG A 247 11.58 -18.20 -48.64
CA ARG A 247 12.39 -19.40 -48.35
C ARG A 247 13.40 -19.16 -47.24
N LYS A 248 14.13 -18.04 -47.29
CA LYS A 248 15.13 -17.68 -46.27
C LYS A 248 14.48 -17.48 -44.90
N ARG A 249 13.37 -16.75 -44.84
CA ARG A 249 12.62 -16.51 -43.58
C ARG A 249 12.14 -17.81 -42.95
N PHE A 250 11.48 -18.67 -43.74
CA PHE A 250 10.99 -19.97 -43.26
C PHE A 250 12.14 -20.81 -42.68
N ARG A 251 13.23 -20.96 -43.45
CA ARG A 251 14.39 -21.76 -43.03
C ARG A 251 15.10 -21.19 -41.80
N ALA A 252 15.13 -19.87 -41.65
CA ALA A 252 15.71 -19.24 -40.48
C ALA A 252 14.91 -19.55 -39.22
N GLN A 253 13.59 -19.39 -39.27
CA GLN A 253 12.70 -19.71 -38.14
C GLN A 253 12.72 -21.20 -37.79
N ASP A 254 12.70 -22.06 -38.81
CA ASP A 254 12.84 -23.52 -38.69
C ASP A 254 14.10 -23.94 -37.92
N ARG A 255 15.25 -23.35 -38.25
CA ARG A 255 16.52 -23.61 -37.54
C ARG A 255 16.50 -23.20 -36.08
N LEU A 256 15.84 -22.09 -35.74
CA LEU A 256 15.71 -21.64 -34.35
C LEU A 256 14.93 -22.68 -33.53
N LEU A 257 13.78 -23.13 -34.04
CA LEU A 257 12.97 -24.16 -33.38
C LEU A 257 13.71 -25.49 -33.25
N LYS A 258 14.41 -25.92 -34.30
CA LYS A 258 15.23 -27.13 -34.29
C LYS A 258 16.38 -27.05 -33.29
N THR A 259 16.99 -25.88 -33.12
CA THR A 259 18.04 -25.67 -32.11
C THR A 259 17.49 -25.80 -30.69
N LEU A 260 16.28 -25.28 -30.45
CA LEU A 260 15.60 -25.45 -29.16
C LEU A 260 15.25 -26.93 -28.88
N LEU A 261 14.82 -27.68 -29.90
CA LEU A 261 14.60 -29.13 -29.77
C LEU A 261 15.89 -29.87 -29.44
N LEU A 262 16.99 -29.55 -30.14
CA LEU A 262 18.32 -30.12 -29.85
C LEU A 262 18.74 -29.82 -28.41
N ALA A 263 18.52 -28.60 -27.92
CA ALA A 263 18.83 -28.22 -26.54
C ALA A 263 18.04 -29.04 -25.51
N SER A 264 16.78 -29.39 -25.81
CA SER A 264 15.99 -30.27 -24.94
C SER A 264 16.42 -31.74 -25.02
N LEU A 265 17.00 -32.18 -26.14
CA LEU A 265 17.46 -33.57 -26.32
C LEU A 265 18.83 -33.83 -25.67
N VAL A 266 19.72 -32.84 -25.69
CA VAL A 266 21.09 -32.92 -25.14
C VAL A 266 21.39 -31.77 -24.16
N PRO A 267 20.71 -31.73 -22.99
CA PRO A 267 20.83 -30.61 -22.05
C PRO A 267 22.22 -30.48 -21.41
N GLU A 268 23.03 -31.54 -21.41
CA GLU A 268 24.39 -31.54 -20.87
C GLU A 268 25.41 -30.78 -21.74
N VAL A 269 25.06 -30.49 -23.01
CA VAL A 269 25.94 -29.78 -23.94
C VAL A 269 25.98 -28.29 -23.60
N GLU A 270 27.16 -27.81 -23.20
CA GLU A 270 27.42 -26.41 -22.84
C GLU A 270 26.89 -25.39 -23.87
N ALA A 271 27.17 -25.61 -25.17
CA ALA A 271 26.69 -24.74 -26.24
C ALA A 271 25.17 -24.52 -26.21
N LEU A 272 24.41 -25.54 -25.77
CA LEU A 272 22.95 -25.56 -25.75
C LEU A 272 22.32 -25.27 -24.38
N ARG A 273 23.13 -25.07 -23.33
CA ARG A 273 22.63 -24.70 -22.00
C ARG A 273 22.22 -23.23 -21.95
N GLU A 274 21.19 -22.93 -21.17
CA GLU A 274 20.77 -21.54 -20.85
C GLU A 274 20.61 -20.67 -22.11
N LEU A 275 19.90 -21.19 -23.11
CA LEU A 275 19.67 -20.46 -24.36
C LEU A 275 18.90 -19.18 -24.11
N THR A 276 19.51 -18.05 -24.42
CA THR A 276 18.83 -16.76 -24.55
C THR A 276 18.53 -16.48 -26.02
N ALA A 277 17.70 -15.48 -26.32
CA ALA A 277 17.41 -15.12 -27.72
C ALA A 277 18.68 -14.73 -28.51
N GLY A 278 19.62 -14.04 -27.83
CA GLY A 278 20.94 -13.73 -28.40
C GLY A 278 21.76 -14.98 -28.71
N ARG A 279 21.86 -15.91 -27.75
CA ARG A 279 22.59 -17.18 -27.97
C ARG A 279 21.93 -18.04 -29.05
N LEU A 280 20.60 -18.12 -29.07
CA LEU A 280 19.84 -18.86 -30.07
C LEU A 280 20.08 -18.31 -31.48
N SER A 281 20.14 -16.99 -31.62
CA SER A 281 20.52 -16.33 -32.88
C SER A 281 21.98 -16.62 -33.27
N ALA A 282 22.91 -16.53 -32.31
CA ALA A 282 24.32 -16.80 -32.55
C ALA A 282 24.60 -18.25 -32.97
N LEU A 283 23.99 -19.25 -32.35
CA LEU A 283 24.11 -20.65 -32.75
C LEU A 283 23.55 -20.92 -34.16
N ASN A 284 22.70 -20.03 -34.66
CA ASN A 284 22.14 -20.09 -36.01
C ASN A 284 22.64 -18.94 -36.89
N HIS A 285 23.86 -18.46 -36.63
CA HIS A 285 24.46 -17.31 -37.30
C HIS A 285 24.30 -17.36 -38.83
N GLY A 286 24.01 -16.21 -39.42
CA GLY A 286 23.73 -16.06 -40.85
C GLY A 286 22.29 -16.40 -41.25
N SER A 287 21.46 -16.95 -40.35
CA SER A 287 20.06 -17.27 -40.68
C SER A 287 19.11 -16.07 -40.54
N ILE A 288 19.27 -15.25 -39.49
CA ILE A 288 18.44 -14.06 -39.24
C ILE A 288 19.23 -12.82 -39.66
N GLN A 289 18.66 -12.03 -40.57
CA GLN A 289 19.21 -10.74 -41.01
C GLN A 289 18.21 -9.65 -40.65
N THR A 290 18.61 -8.73 -39.77
CA THR A 290 17.82 -7.54 -39.42
C THR A 290 18.37 -6.31 -40.16
N PRO A 291 17.53 -5.33 -40.53
CA PRO A 291 18.00 -4.09 -41.17
C PRO A 291 18.98 -3.30 -40.30
N ILE A 292 18.83 -3.40 -38.98
CA ILE A 292 19.70 -2.78 -37.99
C ILE A 292 20.56 -3.87 -37.34
N PRO A 293 21.89 -3.84 -37.50
CA PRO A 293 22.79 -4.79 -36.86
C PRO A 293 22.65 -4.74 -35.33
N GLY A 294 22.58 -5.90 -34.69
CA GLY A 294 22.51 -6.04 -33.24
C GLY A 294 21.10 -6.15 -32.65
N GLN A 295 20.05 -6.04 -33.47
CA GLN A 295 18.65 -6.26 -33.07
C GLN A 295 18.19 -7.72 -33.25
N GLU A 296 19.05 -8.61 -33.72
CA GLU A 296 18.69 -10.00 -34.02
C GLU A 296 18.16 -10.73 -32.78
N GLY A 297 18.76 -10.48 -31.61
CA GLY A 297 18.30 -11.05 -30.34
C GLY A 297 16.89 -10.59 -29.96
N ALA A 298 16.56 -9.31 -30.14
CA ALA A 298 15.21 -8.79 -29.86
C ALA A 298 14.17 -9.36 -30.83
N TYR A 299 14.53 -9.45 -32.12
CA TYR A 299 13.68 -10.07 -33.14
C TYR A 299 13.40 -11.55 -32.83
N VAL A 300 14.43 -12.33 -32.48
CA VAL A 300 14.29 -13.73 -32.09
C VAL A 300 13.46 -13.88 -30.82
N LEU A 301 13.62 -13.00 -29.82
CA LEU A 301 12.78 -13.02 -28.62
C LEU A 301 11.31 -12.76 -28.95
N GLY A 302 11.03 -11.82 -29.85
CA GLY A 302 9.68 -11.55 -30.35
C GLY A 302 9.04 -12.77 -31.03
N LEU A 303 9.80 -13.48 -31.88
CA LEU A 303 9.38 -14.74 -32.47
C LEU A 303 9.05 -15.79 -31.40
N CYS A 304 9.97 -16.05 -30.48
CA CYS A 304 9.77 -17.06 -29.44
C CYS A 304 8.57 -16.76 -28.54
N ARG A 305 8.33 -15.48 -28.18
CA ARG A 305 7.15 -15.07 -27.40
C ARG A 305 5.84 -15.33 -28.15
N ARG A 306 5.80 -15.09 -29.46
CA ARG A 306 4.63 -15.45 -30.28
C ARG A 306 4.42 -16.96 -30.29
N TRP A 307 5.48 -17.73 -30.54
CA TRP A 307 5.40 -19.19 -30.58
C TRP A 307 4.96 -19.80 -29.24
N ALA A 308 5.44 -19.28 -28.11
CA ALA A 308 5.06 -19.72 -26.76
C ALA A 308 3.58 -19.49 -26.41
N GLY A 309 2.93 -18.48 -27.03
CA GLY A 309 1.49 -18.29 -26.88
C GLY A 309 0.65 -19.40 -27.53
N THR A 310 1.15 -19.96 -28.63
CA THR A 310 0.48 -21.03 -29.38
C THR A 310 0.90 -22.43 -28.93
N VAL A 311 2.17 -22.60 -28.54
CA VAL A 311 2.78 -23.90 -28.20
C VAL A 311 3.29 -23.84 -26.76
N GLY A 312 2.52 -24.41 -25.82
CA GLY A 312 2.83 -24.39 -24.39
C GLY A 312 4.10 -25.14 -23.97
N GLU A 313 4.65 -25.97 -24.85
CA GLU A 313 5.96 -26.62 -24.68
C GLU A 313 7.12 -25.62 -24.75
N ILE A 314 6.96 -24.44 -25.37
CA ILE A 314 7.99 -23.40 -25.40
C ILE A 314 7.87 -22.56 -24.13
N LYS A 315 8.92 -22.58 -23.30
CA LYS A 315 9.01 -21.80 -22.07
C LYS A 315 9.95 -20.62 -22.23
N ILE A 316 9.51 -19.49 -21.70
CA ILE A 316 10.30 -18.26 -21.64
C ILE A 316 10.41 -17.88 -20.16
N GLY A 317 11.64 -17.76 -19.67
CA GLY A 317 11.92 -17.30 -18.31
C GLY A 317 11.53 -15.84 -18.10
N ALA A 318 11.65 -15.36 -16.86
CA ALA A 318 11.46 -13.96 -16.53
C ALA A 318 12.73 -13.13 -16.78
N GLY A 319 12.58 -11.80 -16.92
CA GLY A 319 13.69 -10.85 -17.03
C GLY A 319 13.90 -10.27 -18.44
N THR A 320 14.89 -9.37 -18.56
CA THR A 320 15.23 -8.66 -19.80
C THR A 320 15.92 -9.55 -20.83
N ASN A 321 16.69 -10.55 -20.39
CA ASN A 321 17.32 -11.55 -21.24
C ASN A 321 16.87 -12.95 -20.80
N PRO A 322 15.62 -13.35 -21.09
CA PRO A 322 15.05 -14.57 -20.55
C PRO A 322 15.64 -15.81 -21.21
N THR A 323 15.75 -16.89 -20.43
CA THR A 323 16.08 -18.22 -20.95
C THR A 323 14.89 -18.81 -21.72
N ILE A 324 15.16 -19.39 -22.88
CA ILE A 324 14.19 -19.99 -23.78
C ILE A 324 14.46 -21.50 -23.82
N GLN A 325 13.46 -22.30 -23.50
CA GLN A 325 13.58 -23.76 -23.43
C GLN A 325 12.36 -24.41 -24.08
N VAL A 326 12.52 -25.61 -24.61
CA VAL A 326 11.40 -26.45 -25.04
C VAL A 326 11.30 -27.62 -24.08
N GLN A 327 10.11 -27.86 -23.54
CA GLN A 327 9.81 -29.05 -22.77
C GLN A 327 9.18 -30.10 -23.69
N ILE A 328 9.95 -31.10 -24.09
CA ILE A 328 9.42 -32.22 -24.86
C ILE A 328 8.53 -33.06 -23.94
N SER A 329 7.22 -33.05 -24.21
CA SER A 329 6.21 -33.86 -23.52
C SER A 329 5.57 -34.83 -24.51
N GLY A 330 5.25 -36.04 -24.06
CA GLY A 330 4.45 -37.00 -24.83
C GLY A 330 2.94 -36.76 -24.72
N ILE A 331 2.53 -35.73 -23.97
CA ILE A 331 1.14 -35.53 -23.54
C ILE A 331 0.45 -34.51 -24.45
N ASP A 332 -0.65 -34.93 -25.06
CA ASP A 332 -1.52 -34.04 -25.82
C ASP A 332 -2.56 -33.37 -24.91
N VAL A 333 -2.49 -32.04 -24.83
CA VAL A 333 -3.41 -31.23 -24.02
C VAL A 333 -4.63 -30.73 -24.80
N GLY A 334 -4.65 -30.90 -26.14
CA GLY A 334 -5.77 -30.49 -26.99
C GLY A 334 -7.13 -31.07 -26.55
N PRO A 335 -7.23 -32.39 -26.28
CA PRO A 335 -8.46 -33.01 -25.81
C PRO A 335 -8.98 -32.47 -24.47
N ILE A 336 -8.11 -31.86 -23.64
CA ILE A 336 -8.51 -31.22 -22.38
C ILE A 336 -9.27 -29.92 -22.69
N LEU A 337 -8.76 -29.10 -23.61
CA LEU A 337 -9.38 -27.84 -24.02
C LEU A 337 -10.65 -28.06 -24.85
N ASP A 338 -10.69 -29.10 -25.68
CA ASP A 338 -11.88 -29.43 -26.49
C ASP A 338 -13.12 -29.70 -25.63
N LYS A 339 -12.96 -30.27 -24.43
CA LYS A 339 -14.06 -30.53 -23.49
C LYS A 339 -14.77 -29.28 -22.99
N VAL A 340 -14.07 -28.14 -22.97
CA VAL A 340 -14.60 -26.86 -22.47
C VAL A 340 -14.82 -25.85 -23.59
N ARG A 341 -14.75 -26.26 -24.86
CA ARG A 341 -14.79 -25.35 -26.01
C ARG A 341 -16.00 -24.41 -26.04
N GLY A 342 -17.14 -24.82 -25.46
CA GLY A 342 -18.33 -23.97 -25.33
C GLY A 342 -18.16 -22.74 -24.42
N GLU A 343 -17.12 -22.71 -23.59
CA GLU A 343 -16.78 -21.57 -22.74
C GLU A 343 -16.16 -20.42 -23.55
N ASP A 344 -15.65 -20.68 -24.75
CA ASP A 344 -15.20 -19.65 -25.68
C ASP A 344 -16.41 -19.02 -26.40
N ASN A 345 -16.99 -18.01 -25.76
CA ASN A 345 -18.12 -17.23 -26.28
C ASN A 345 -17.92 -15.73 -26.05
N THR A 346 -18.69 -14.89 -26.76
CA THR A 346 -18.57 -13.42 -26.71
C THR A 346 -18.68 -12.86 -25.28
N GLY A 347 -19.57 -13.41 -24.45
CA GLY A 347 -19.75 -12.97 -23.07
C GLY A 347 -18.51 -13.20 -22.21
N ASN A 348 -17.94 -14.41 -22.25
CA ASN A 348 -16.74 -14.76 -21.50
C ASN A 348 -15.49 -14.02 -22.03
N ARG A 349 -15.39 -13.80 -23.35
CA ARG A 349 -14.33 -12.95 -23.93
C ARG A 349 -14.43 -11.51 -23.43
N ARG A 350 -15.64 -10.95 -23.34
CA ARG A 350 -15.88 -9.59 -22.83
C ARG A 350 -15.48 -9.48 -21.35
N LEU A 351 -15.89 -10.45 -20.53
CA LEU A 351 -15.46 -10.53 -19.12
C LEU A 351 -13.94 -10.64 -19.00
N LYS A 352 -13.29 -11.39 -19.90
CA LYS A 352 -11.83 -11.51 -19.91
C LYS A 352 -11.13 -10.18 -20.22
N ILE A 353 -11.60 -9.44 -21.21
CA ILE A 353 -11.07 -8.10 -21.49
C ILE A 353 -11.30 -7.17 -20.31
N ARG A 354 -12.49 -7.18 -19.69
CA ARG A 354 -12.78 -6.37 -18.51
C ARG A 354 -11.78 -6.64 -17.40
N GLU A 355 -11.57 -7.92 -17.06
CA GLU A 355 -10.61 -8.32 -16.01
C GLU A 355 -9.19 -7.85 -16.32
N LEU A 356 -8.70 -8.11 -17.55
CA LEU A 356 -7.37 -7.68 -17.95
C LEU A 356 -7.23 -6.15 -17.90
N LEU A 357 -8.19 -5.43 -18.44
CA LEU A 357 -8.17 -3.98 -18.48
C LEU A 357 -8.26 -3.37 -17.08
N PHE A 358 -9.19 -3.81 -16.24
CA PHE A 358 -9.38 -3.24 -14.90
C PHE A 358 -8.16 -3.52 -14.01
N SER A 359 -7.58 -4.71 -14.12
CA SER A 359 -6.32 -5.06 -13.46
C SER A 359 -5.18 -4.13 -13.88
N GLU A 360 -5.02 -3.88 -15.18
CA GLU A 360 -3.94 -3.03 -15.71
C GLU A 360 -4.19 -1.53 -15.55
N LEU A 361 -5.44 -1.11 -15.28
CA LEU A 361 -5.81 0.27 -14.97
C LEU A 361 -5.80 0.59 -13.46
N GLY A 362 -5.63 -0.41 -12.60
CA GLY A 362 -5.73 -0.25 -11.14
C GLY A 362 -7.17 0.00 -10.66
N ILE A 363 -8.18 -0.50 -11.37
CA ILE A 363 -9.60 -0.37 -11.04
C ILE A 363 -10.06 -1.62 -10.30
N GLU A 364 -10.64 -1.45 -9.12
CA GLU A 364 -11.25 -2.55 -8.38
C GLU A 364 -12.56 -2.99 -9.05
N ASP A 365 -12.62 -4.24 -9.52
CA ASP A 365 -13.81 -4.78 -10.17
C ASP A 365 -14.81 -5.31 -9.13
N HIS A 366 -16.02 -4.75 -9.13
CA HIS A 366 -17.13 -5.18 -8.29
C HIS A 366 -18.33 -5.69 -9.11
N ASP A 367 -18.14 -6.04 -10.39
CA ASP A 367 -19.19 -6.49 -11.32
C ASP A 367 -20.36 -5.48 -11.45
N LYS A 368 -20.07 -4.19 -11.23
CA LYS A 368 -21.03 -3.10 -11.42
C LYS A 368 -20.85 -2.46 -12.79
N LEU A 369 -21.98 -1.96 -13.33
CA LEU A 369 -22.00 -1.19 -14.58
C LEU A 369 -21.27 0.16 -14.41
N TYR A 370 -21.47 0.81 -13.26
CA TYR A 370 -20.78 2.02 -12.86
C TYR A 370 -19.81 1.68 -11.73
N VAL A 371 -18.53 1.99 -11.93
CA VAL A 371 -17.47 1.77 -10.96
C VAL A 371 -16.85 3.11 -10.62
N ASP A 372 -16.98 3.52 -9.37
CA ASP A 372 -16.35 4.76 -8.90
C ASP A 372 -14.87 4.49 -8.63
N HIS A 373 -14.01 5.20 -9.36
CA HIS A 373 -12.56 5.05 -9.27
C HIS A 373 -11.95 6.31 -8.66
N ALA A 374 -11.31 6.15 -7.51
CA ALA A 374 -10.62 7.24 -6.84
C ALA A 374 -9.15 7.30 -7.27
N PHE A 375 -8.68 8.49 -7.64
CA PHE A 375 -7.31 8.71 -8.09
C PHE A 375 -6.71 10.01 -7.52
N PRO A 376 -5.39 10.08 -7.30
CA PRO A 376 -4.73 11.30 -6.87
C PRO A 376 -4.53 12.25 -8.07
N TRP A 377 -4.80 13.55 -7.87
CA TRP A 377 -4.54 14.58 -8.86
C TRP A 377 -4.10 15.89 -8.21
N ARG A 378 -2.87 16.33 -8.51
CA ARG A 378 -2.26 17.55 -7.96
C ARG A 378 -2.31 17.63 -6.42
N GLY A 379 -2.18 16.49 -5.73
CA GLY A 379 -2.27 16.34 -4.27
C GLY A 379 -3.69 16.35 -3.68
N SER A 380 -4.72 16.42 -4.52
CA SER A 380 -6.13 16.22 -4.15
C SER A 380 -6.59 14.83 -4.53
N ARG A 381 -7.46 14.20 -3.72
CA ARG A 381 -8.14 12.96 -4.10
C ARG A 381 -9.35 13.29 -4.98
N ARG A 382 -9.44 12.66 -6.14
CA ARG A 382 -10.54 12.81 -7.11
C ARG A 382 -11.24 11.48 -7.33
N GLU A 383 -12.42 11.55 -7.90
CA GLU A 383 -13.27 10.41 -8.20
C GLU A 383 -13.82 10.58 -9.61
N VAL A 384 -13.89 9.46 -10.34
CA VAL A 384 -14.44 9.39 -11.69
C VAL A 384 -15.32 8.15 -11.79
N SER A 385 -16.47 8.27 -12.43
CA SER A 385 -17.32 7.13 -12.70
C SER A 385 -16.85 6.43 -13.99
N VAL A 386 -16.47 5.17 -13.89
CA VAL A 386 -16.02 4.35 -15.02
C VAL A 386 -17.13 3.39 -15.44
N ILE A 387 -17.42 3.37 -16.73
CA ILE A 387 -18.33 2.42 -17.36
C ILE A 387 -17.52 1.57 -18.33
N PHE A 388 -17.74 0.26 -18.30
CA PHE A 388 -17.19 -0.65 -19.30
C PHE A 388 -18.33 -1.26 -20.11
N GLY A 389 -18.34 -1.00 -21.42
CA GLY A 389 -19.41 -1.44 -22.31
C GLY A 389 -19.27 -0.89 -23.72
N ASN A 390 -20.01 -1.51 -24.64
CA ASN A 390 -19.99 -1.16 -26.06
C ASN A 390 -20.71 0.17 -26.30
N VAL A 391 -19.99 1.14 -26.84
CA VAL A 391 -20.46 2.51 -26.99
C VAL A 391 -21.66 2.59 -27.93
N ARG A 392 -21.68 1.84 -29.05
CA ARG A 392 -22.85 1.71 -29.93
C ARG A 392 -24.12 1.36 -29.16
N GLU A 393 -24.04 0.46 -28.19
CA GLU A 393 -25.20 -0.07 -27.44
C GLU A 393 -25.58 0.75 -26.20
N LEU A 394 -24.71 1.63 -25.71
CA LEU A 394 -24.98 2.39 -24.49
C LEU A 394 -26.11 3.41 -24.72
N PRO A 395 -27.04 3.57 -23.75
CA PRO A 395 -28.04 4.63 -23.81
C PRO A 395 -27.41 5.99 -23.53
N ASP A 396 -28.05 7.07 -24.01
CA ASP A 396 -27.55 8.45 -23.81
C ASP A 396 -27.39 8.83 -22.33
N THR A 397 -28.21 8.25 -21.44
CA THR A 397 -28.10 8.43 -19.99
C THR A 397 -26.78 7.87 -19.43
N SER A 398 -26.23 6.81 -20.02
CA SER A 398 -24.92 6.27 -19.64
C SER A 398 -23.79 7.16 -20.17
N LEU A 399 -23.92 7.75 -21.35
CA LEU A 399 -22.92 8.65 -21.92
C LEU A 399 -22.90 10.03 -21.25
N ARG A 400 -24.04 10.51 -20.74
CA ARG A 400 -24.15 11.81 -20.06
C ARG A 400 -23.60 11.76 -18.64
N ALA A 401 -22.66 12.64 -18.31
CA ALA A 401 -22.24 12.91 -16.94
C ALA A 401 -23.30 13.78 -16.25
N ALA A 402 -23.57 13.53 -14.96
CA ALA A 402 -24.41 14.42 -14.16
C ALA A 402 -23.69 15.76 -13.93
N ASP A 403 -24.44 16.79 -13.56
CA ASP A 403 -23.89 18.11 -13.29
C ASP A 403 -22.84 18.03 -12.18
N GLY A 404 -21.60 18.31 -12.54
CA GLY A 404 -20.50 18.24 -11.59
C GLY A 404 -19.86 16.86 -11.43
N ASP A 405 -20.21 15.86 -12.24
CA ASP A 405 -19.52 14.57 -12.28
C ASP A 405 -18.56 14.48 -13.47
N VAL A 406 -17.66 13.50 -13.40
CA VAL A 406 -16.75 13.16 -14.49
C VAL A 406 -16.90 11.68 -14.78
N LYS A 407 -16.91 11.33 -16.06
CA LYS A 407 -17.15 9.97 -16.49
C LYS A 407 -16.13 9.49 -17.50
N VAL A 408 -15.77 8.22 -17.43
CA VAL A 408 -15.00 7.52 -18.46
C VAL A 408 -15.81 6.32 -18.95
N VAL A 409 -15.87 6.15 -20.26
CA VAL A 409 -16.44 4.96 -20.90
C VAL A 409 -15.29 4.20 -21.57
N LEU A 410 -15.10 2.96 -21.16
CA LEU A 410 -14.12 2.02 -21.72
C LEU A 410 -14.88 1.04 -22.61
N ASP A 411 -14.59 1.05 -23.91
CA ASP A 411 -15.14 0.05 -24.84
C ASP A 411 -14.26 -1.21 -24.86
N TYR A 412 -14.51 -2.19 -25.74
CA TYR A 412 -13.71 -3.41 -25.88
C TYR A 412 -13.38 -3.69 -27.35
N PRO A 413 -12.24 -4.35 -27.64
CA PRO A 413 -11.63 -4.34 -28.97
C PRO A 413 -12.22 -5.40 -29.93
N PHE A 414 -13.53 -5.65 -29.88
CA PHE A 414 -14.24 -6.52 -30.81
C PHE A 414 -15.76 -6.36 -30.68
N ASP A 415 -16.50 -6.84 -31.68
CA ASP A 415 -17.96 -6.86 -31.65
C ASP A 415 -18.51 -8.12 -32.33
N VAL A 416 -19.83 -8.26 -32.38
CA VAL A 416 -20.51 -9.28 -33.20
C VAL A 416 -20.28 -8.99 -34.69
N GLU A 417 -20.30 -10.05 -35.51
CA GLU A 417 -19.98 -9.95 -36.93
C GLU A 417 -20.84 -8.89 -37.64
N GLY A 418 -20.18 -8.04 -38.44
CA GLY A 418 -20.83 -7.00 -39.24
C GLY A 418 -20.70 -5.59 -38.69
N HIS A 419 -20.20 -5.43 -37.46
CA HIS A 419 -19.98 -4.13 -36.84
C HIS A 419 -18.51 -3.72 -36.80
N SER A 420 -18.28 -2.41 -36.78
CA SER A 420 -16.95 -1.80 -36.87
C SER A 420 -16.77 -0.67 -35.84
N PRO A 421 -15.53 -0.30 -35.50
CA PRO A 421 -15.26 0.85 -34.63
C PRO A 421 -15.85 2.17 -35.15
N ASP A 422 -16.06 2.29 -36.47
CA ASP A 422 -16.65 3.48 -37.09
C ASP A 422 -18.06 3.74 -36.56
N GLU A 423 -18.83 2.69 -36.25
CA GLU A 423 -20.17 2.83 -35.67
C GLU A 423 -20.15 3.43 -34.25
N ASP A 424 -19.10 3.13 -33.46
CA ASP A 424 -18.90 3.71 -32.13
C ASP A 424 -18.60 5.20 -32.24
N VAL A 425 -17.73 5.58 -33.19
CA VAL A 425 -17.43 7.00 -33.47
C VAL A 425 -18.69 7.74 -33.94
N GLU A 426 -19.43 7.18 -34.90
CA GLU A 426 -20.71 7.74 -35.37
C GLU A 426 -21.74 7.86 -34.25
N ARG A 427 -21.76 6.92 -33.30
CA ARG A 427 -22.63 6.97 -32.12
C ARG A 427 -22.27 8.14 -31.21
N LEU A 428 -20.98 8.42 -31.00
CA LEU A 428 -20.53 9.56 -30.20
C LEU A 428 -20.84 10.89 -30.89
N GLU A 429 -20.67 10.98 -32.22
CA GLU A 429 -21.02 12.19 -32.98
C GLU A 429 -22.54 12.47 -32.94
N ARG A 430 -23.39 11.46 -33.14
CA ARG A 430 -24.84 11.59 -32.97
C ARG A 430 -25.24 12.04 -31.56
N PHE A 431 -24.53 11.59 -30.53
CA PHE A 431 -24.76 12.07 -29.17
C PHE A 431 -24.43 13.56 -29.05
N LYS A 432 -23.28 14.01 -29.58
CA LYS A 432 -22.88 15.42 -29.54
C LYS A 432 -23.88 16.33 -30.27
N GLU A 433 -24.41 15.88 -31.41
CA GLU A 433 -25.39 16.64 -32.20
C GLU A 433 -26.76 16.74 -31.51
N SER A 434 -27.20 15.69 -30.82
CA SER A 434 -28.53 15.61 -30.19
C SER A 434 -28.54 16.10 -28.73
N ALA A 435 -27.38 16.17 -28.08
CA ALA A 435 -27.23 16.58 -26.70
C ALA A 435 -27.60 18.07 -26.48
N SER A 436 -28.35 18.34 -25.41
CA SER A 436 -28.72 19.70 -24.98
C SER A 436 -27.58 20.51 -24.33
N GLY A 437 -26.35 19.97 -24.29
CA GLY A 437 -25.19 20.59 -23.65
C GLY A 437 -24.00 19.64 -23.53
N PRO A 438 -22.81 20.19 -23.22
CA PRO A 438 -21.56 19.42 -23.10
C PRO A 438 -21.66 18.37 -21.97
N SER A 439 -20.93 17.27 -22.12
CA SER A 439 -20.80 16.23 -21.10
C SER A 439 -19.34 15.95 -20.83
N LEU A 440 -18.90 16.05 -19.57
CA LEU A 440 -17.53 15.71 -19.14
C LEU A 440 -17.32 14.18 -19.10
N THR A 441 -17.50 13.56 -20.25
CA THR A 441 -17.33 12.14 -20.50
C THR A 441 -16.20 11.94 -21.50
N LEU A 442 -15.23 11.11 -21.12
CA LEU A 442 -14.17 10.63 -22.01
C LEU A 442 -14.48 9.20 -22.43
N CYS A 443 -14.61 8.96 -23.72
CA CYS A 443 -14.77 7.63 -24.30
C CYS A 443 -13.41 7.15 -24.82
N TRP A 444 -12.97 5.99 -24.34
CA TRP A 444 -11.74 5.34 -24.75
C TRP A 444 -12.09 4.12 -25.62
N LEU A 445 -12.03 4.33 -26.93
CA LEU A 445 -12.40 3.35 -27.95
C LEU A 445 -11.13 2.61 -28.40
N PRO A 446 -11.05 1.28 -28.28
CA PRO A 446 -9.90 0.55 -28.77
C PRO A 446 -10.07 0.16 -30.25
N HIS A 447 -8.95 0.02 -30.95
CA HIS A 447 -8.94 -0.65 -32.25
C HIS A 447 -9.31 -2.13 -32.10
N PHE A 448 -9.96 -2.69 -33.12
CA PHE A 448 -10.38 -4.09 -33.07
C PHE A 448 -9.21 -5.06 -33.19
N LEU A 449 -9.31 -6.17 -32.46
CA LEU A 449 -8.35 -7.26 -32.52
C LEU A 449 -8.50 -8.02 -33.85
N SER A 450 -7.37 -8.45 -34.40
CA SER A 450 -7.34 -9.37 -35.53
C SER A 450 -8.06 -10.69 -35.19
N ARG A 451 -8.53 -11.41 -36.21
CA ARG A 451 -9.14 -12.75 -36.04
C ARG A 451 -8.25 -13.73 -35.29
N GLU A 452 -6.94 -13.67 -35.53
CA GLU A 452 -5.97 -14.51 -34.83
C GLU A 452 -5.85 -14.15 -33.35
N THR A 453 -5.79 -12.85 -33.03
CA THR A 453 -5.73 -12.40 -31.64
C THR A 453 -7.04 -12.68 -30.89
N LEU A 454 -8.19 -12.66 -31.58
CA LEU A 454 -9.46 -13.10 -31.00
C LEU A 454 -9.49 -14.59 -30.68
N ALA A 455 -8.85 -15.42 -31.52
CA ALA A 455 -8.68 -16.85 -31.22
C ALA A 455 -7.74 -17.07 -30.01
N ASP A 456 -6.69 -16.25 -29.88
CA ASP A 456 -5.82 -16.23 -28.70
C ASP A 456 -6.59 -15.83 -27.44
N LEU A 457 -7.44 -14.80 -27.50
CA LEU A 457 -8.32 -14.41 -26.39
C LEU A 457 -9.27 -15.55 -26.00
N GLY A 458 -9.89 -16.21 -26.97
CA GLY A 458 -10.73 -17.38 -26.74
C GLY A 458 -9.97 -18.53 -26.07
N THR A 459 -8.74 -18.79 -26.50
CA THR A 459 -7.86 -19.79 -25.89
C THR A 459 -7.53 -19.44 -24.44
N LEU A 460 -7.24 -18.16 -24.13
CA LEU A 460 -7.02 -17.71 -22.75
C LEU A 460 -8.26 -17.95 -21.87
N VAL A 461 -9.46 -17.68 -22.39
CA VAL A 461 -10.72 -17.97 -21.69
C VAL A 461 -10.82 -19.46 -21.33
N LEU A 462 -10.54 -20.35 -22.29
CA LEU A 462 -10.57 -21.80 -22.04
C LEU A 462 -9.54 -22.23 -20.99
N LEU A 463 -8.31 -21.73 -21.10
CA LEU A 463 -7.22 -22.05 -20.18
C LEU A 463 -7.56 -21.63 -18.74
N GLU A 464 -8.04 -20.41 -18.56
CA GLU A 464 -8.41 -19.91 -17.24
C GLU A 464 -9.65 -20.61 -16.69
N HIS A 465 -10.60 -21.01 -17.53
CA HIS A 465 -11.73 -21.81 -17.09
C HIS A 465 -11.29 -23.19 -16.56
N VAL A 466 -10.40 -23.89 -17.29
CA VAL A 466 -9.97 -25.26 -16.96
C VAL A 466 -9.08 -25.30 -15.72
N LEU A 467 -8.20 -24.32 -15.54
CA LEU A 467 -7.20 -24.33 -14.47
C LEU A 467 -7.75 -23.97 -13.07
N VAL A 468 -9.03 -23.62 -12.97
CA VAL A 468 -9.70 -23.25 -11.72
C VAL A 468 -10.25 -24.48 -10.99
N GLY A 469 -9.89 -24.62 -9.71
CA GLY A 469 -10.40 -25.67 -8.84
C GLY A 469 -10.15 -27.09 -9.38
N GLU A 470 -11.17 -27.95 -9.28
CA GLU A 470 -11.12 -29.36 -9.69
C GLU A 470 -11.39 -29.59 -11.19
N ARG A 471 -11.78 -28.57 -11.95
CA ARG A 471 -12.19 -28.70 -13.38
C ARG A 471 -11.12 -29.36 -14.25
N PHE A 472 -9.85 -29.03 -13.99
CA PHE A 472 -8.72 -29.66 -14.66
C PHE A 472 -8.71 -31.18 -14.46
N ASN A 473 -8.96 -31.67 -13.24
CA ASN A 473 -8.94 -33.10 -12.94
C ASN A 473 -10.06 -33.84 -13.68
N ASP A 474 -11.24 -33.24 -13.81
CA ASP A 474 -12.37 -33.81 -14.56
C ASP A 474 -12.06 -33.88 -16.07
N CYS A 475 -11.52 -32.80 -16.64
CA CYS A 475 -11.16 -32.73 -18.05
C CYS A 475 -10.01 -33.69 -18.39
N ALA A 476 -9.02 -33.82 -17.50
CA ALA A 476 -7.83 -34.65 -17.66
C ALA A 476 -7.96 -36.06 -17.05
N SER A 477 -9.17 -36.53 -16.74
CA SER A 477 -9.44 -37.83 -16.11
C SER A 477 -8.93 -39.05 -16.89
N HIS A 478 -8.69 -38.91 -18.19
CA HIS A 478 -8.11 -39.94 -19.05
C HIS A 478 -6.58 -40.09 -18.91
N LEU A 479 -5.92 -39.16 -18.22
CA LEU A 479 -4.47 -39.14 -18.02
C LEU A 479 -4.06 -39.73 -16.66
N SER A 480 -2.87 -40.31 -16.59
CA SER A 480 -2.27 -40.77 -15.33
C SER A 480 -2.01 -39.59 -14.38
N ALA A 481 -1.74 -39.85 -13.09
CA ALA A 481 -1.45 -38.78 -12.13
C ALA A 481 -0.19 -37.98 -12.49
N VAL A 482 0.84 -38.67 -13.03
CA VAL A 482 2.08 -38.04 -13.51
C VAL A 482 1.82 -37.19 -14.74
N ASP A 483 1.06 -37.73 -15.71
CA ASP A 483 0.72 -37.00 -16.93
C ASP A 483 -0.19 -35.80 -16.65
N ARG A 484 -1.10 -35.89 -15.69
CA ARG A 484 -1.91 -34.76 -15.23
C ARG A 484 -1.05 -33.63 -14.68
N ALA A 485 -0.05 -33.93 -13.86
CA ALA A 485 0.85 -32.91 -13.33
C ALA A 485 1.63 -32.19 -14.46
N ALA A 486 2.13 -32.95 -15.43
CA ALA A 486 2.84 -32.39 -16.58
C ALA A 486 1.91 -31.60 -17.54
N ALA A 487 0.71 -32.10 -17.83
CA ALA A 487 -0.30 -31.38 -18.63
C ALA A 487 -0.71 -30.06 -17.97
N ARG A 488 -0.94 -30.06 -16.65
CA ARG A 488 -1.27 -28.84 -15.91
C ARG A 488 -0.17 -27.80 -16.04
N ALA A 489 1.08 -28.21 -15.86
CA ALA A 489 2.24 -27.32 -16.01
C ALA A 489 2.31 -26.72 -17.42
N LEU A 490 2.03 -27.49 -18.49
CA LEU A 490 1.99 -26.98 -19.86
C LEU A 490 0.89 -25.93 -20.07
N LEU A 491 -0.33 -26.21 -19.60
CA LEU A 491 -1.46 -25.28 -19.71
C LEU A 491 -1.22 -24.00 -18.88
N ASP A 492 -0.65 -24.11 -17.68
CA ASP A 492 -0.28 -22.96 -16.86
C ASP A 492 0.74 -22.06 -17.58
N ASN A 493 1.77 -22.63 -18.23
CA ASN A 493 2.76 -21.87 -18.99
C ASN A 493 2.15 -21.18 -20.21
N GLN A 494 1.27 -21.88 -20.94
CA GLN A 494 0.56 -21.31 -22.08
C GLN A 494 -0.31 -20.13 -21.62
N ARG A 495 -1.08 -20.30 -20.53
CA ARG A 495 -1.91 -19.25 -19.94
C ARG A 495 -1.09 -18.01 -19.61
N SER A 496 0.00 -18.16 -18.86
CA SER A 496 0.84 -17.03 -18.43
C SER A 496 1.44 -16.28 -19.62
N SER A 497 1.94 -17.00 -20.63
CA SER A 497 2.52 -16.40 -21.84
C SER A 497 1.46 -15.67 -22.68
N LEU A 498 0.29 -16.28 -22.85
CA LEU A 498 -0.82 -15.73 -23.61
C LEU A 498 -1.41 -14.48 -22.94
N ARG A 499 -1.53 -14.50 -21.60
CA ARG A 499 -1.98 -13.36 -20.80
C ARG A 499 -1.05 -12.16 -20.98
N GLN A 500 0.26 -12.35 -20.83
CA GLN A 500 1.24 -11.27 -21.03
C GLN A 500 1.20 -10.69 -22.45
N ARG A 501 1.09 -11.57 -23.46
CA ARG A 501 0.95 -11.14 -24.85
C ARG A 501 -0.32 -10.31 -25.07
N LEU A 502 -1.46 -10.78 -24.55
CA LEU A 502 -2.74 -10.07 -24.69
C LEU A 502 -2.73 -8.71 -24.00
N ILE A 503 -2.09 -8.57 -22.84
CA ILE A 503 -1.90 -7.26 -22.20
C ILE A 503 -1.16 -6.29 -23.14
N SER A 504 -0.04 -6.72 -23.73
CA SER A 504 0.70 -5.88 -24.69
C SER A 504 -0.11 -5.54 -25.95
N VAL A 505 -0.98 -6.44 -26.40
CA VAL A 505 -1.86 -6.15 -27.54
C VAL A 505 -2.97 -5.17 -27.16
N ILE A 506 -3.53 -5.28 -25.95
CA ILE A 506 -4.53 -4.34 -25.42
C ILE A 506 -3.90 -2.94 -25.29
N GLU A 507 -2.67 -2.81 -24.78
CA GLU A 507 -1.95 -1.53 -24.75
C GLU A 507 -1.85 -0.89 -26.15
N GLY A 508 -1.59 -1.69 -27.18
CA GLY A 508 -1.57 -1.24 -28.57
C GLY A 508 -2.95 -0.86 -29.10
N ALA A 509 -3.99 -1.66 -28.82
CA ALA A 509 -5.36 -1.40 -29.26
C ALA A 509 -5.91 -0.08 -28.70
N TYR A 510 -5.59 0.23 -27.44
CA TYR A 510 -6.00 1.45 -26.74
C TYR A 510 -5.09 2.66 -27.04
N GLY A 511 -4.09 2.52 -27.91
CA GLY A 511 -3.19 3.60 -28.32
C GLY A 511 -2.24 4.09 -27.22
N VAL A 512 -1.94 3.24 -26.23
CA VAL A 512 -0.93 3.53 -25.19
C VAL A 512 0.49 3.24 -25.70
N ARG A 513 0.62 2.22 -26.57
CA ARG A 513 1.88 1.83 -27.20
C ARG A 513 1.68 1.60 -28.69
N GLU A 514 2.79 1.52 -29.42
CA GLU A 514 2.75 1.10 -30.82
C GLU A 514 2.23 -0.34 -30.91
N ALA A 515 1.22 -0.54 -31.75
CA ALA A 515 0.61 -1.84 -31.94
C ALA A 515 1.57 -2.82 -32.63
N VAL A 516 1.56 -4.08 -32.19
CA VAL A 516 2.35 -5.12 -32.84
C VAL A 516 1.74 -5.45 -34.21
N ASP A 517 2.59 -5.53 -35.24
CA ASP A 517 2.14 -5.88 -36.59
C ASP A 517 1.31 -7.18 -36.61
N GLY A 518 0.14 -7.11 -37.24
CA GLY A 518 -0.76 -8.25 -37.42
C GLY A 518 -1.65 -8.60 -36.22
N THR A 519 -1.53 -7.90 -35.08
CA THR A 519 -2.40 -8.19 -33.91
C THR A 519 -3.74 -7.47 -33.96
N LEU A 520 -3.81 -6.33 -34.64
CA LEU A 520 -5.04 -5.55 -34.83
C LEU A 520 -5.62 -5.75 -36.23
N ASP A 521 -6.93 -5.57 -36.36
CA ASP A 521 -7.59 -5.50 -37.67
C ASP A 521 -7.29 -4.15 -38.33
N ARG A 522 -6.78 -4.18 -39.58
CA ARG A 522 -6.42 -2.99 -40.37
C ARG A 522 -7.50 -2.59 -41.36
N SER A 523 -8.64 -3.29 -41.36
CA SER A 523 -9.73 -3.02 -42.30
C SER A 523 -10.44 -1.69 -42.00
N HIS A 524 -10.37 -1.24 -40.74
CA HIS A 524 -10.94 0.00 -40.23
C HIS A 524 -9.88 0.72 -39.39
N GLU A 525 -9.38 1.86 -39.86
CA GLU A 525 -8.41 2.68 -39.13
C GLU A 525 -9.12 3.90 -38.53
N MET A 526 -9.12 3.98 -37.20
CA MET A 526 -9.62 5.15 -36.47
C MET A 526 -8.46 6.12 -36.24
N GLU A 527 -8.70 7.43 -36.39
CA GLU A 527 -7.62 8.43 -36.25
C GLU A 527 -7.01 8.47 -34.85
N GLN A 528 -7.85 8.35 -33.80
CA GLN A 528 -7.40 8.33 -32.42
C GLN A 528 -8.37 7.56 -31.52
N PRO A 529 -7.90 6.88 -30.45
CA PRO A 529 -8.76 6.09 -29.56
C PRO A 529 -9.42 6.90 -28.43
N PHE A 530 -9.15 8.21 -28.31
CA PHE A 530 -9.63 9.03 -27.19
C PHE A 530 -10.62 10.09 -27.69
N HIS A 531 -11.87 10.02 -27.25
CA HIS A 531 -12.93 10.92 -27.69
C HIS A 531 -13.59 11.61 -26.49
N SER A 532 -13.69 12.95 -26.52
CA SER A 532 -14.49 13.68 -25.53
C SER A 532 -15.90 13.94 -26.04
N LEU A 533 -16.88 13.88 -25.14
CA LEU A 533 -18.26 14.36 -25.35
C LEU A 533 -18.45 15.82 -24.91
N ASP A 534 -17.39 16.49 -24.45
CA ASP A 534 -17.33 17.93 -24.30
C ASP A 534 -16.56 18.51 -25.51
N PRO A 535 -17.22 19.26 -26.42
CA PRO A 535 -16.57 19.78 -27.61
C PRO A 535 -15.46 20.80 -27.31
N SER A 536 -15.39 21.32 -26.08
CA SER A 536 -14.32 22.23 -25.64
C SER A 536 -13.06 21.50 -25.14
N PHE A 537 -13.12 20.17 -24.99
CA PHE A 537 -12.00 19.34 -24.53
C PHE A 537 -11.49 18.42 -25.65
N ALA A 538 -10.23 18.62 -26.06
CA ALA A 538 -9.55 17.74 -27.00
C ALA A 538 -8.46 16.93 -26.27
N PRO A 539 -8.69 15.66 -25.92
CA PRO A 539 -7.71 14.83 -25.21
C PRO A 539 -6.48 14.61 -26.09
N GLN A 540 -5.29 14.72 -25.50
CA GLN A 540 -4.02 14.40 -26.14
C GLN A 540 -3.63 12.94 -25.86
N PRO A 541 -2.87 12.29 -26.77
CA PRO A 541 -2.36 10.96 -26.55
C PRO A 541 -1.66 10.83 -25.18
N PRO A 542 -1.94 9.77 -24.41
CA PRO A 542 -1.39 9.61 -23.10
C PRO A 542 0.11 9.31 -23.14
N VAL A 543 0.81 9.66 -22.06
CA VAL A 543 2.21 9.31 -21.84
C VAL A 543 2.26 8.42 -20.61
N GLY A 544 2.96 7.28 -20.69
CA GLY A 544 3.04 6.33 -19.60
C GLY A 544 3.82 5.08 -19.96
N ALA A 545 4.26 4.32 -18.96
CA ALA A 545 4.90 3.03 -19.21
C ALA A 545 3.85 1.97 -19.61
N GLY A 546 2.64 2.01 -19.06
CA GLY A 546 1.55 1.07 -19.36
C GLY A 546 0.16 1.71 -19.25
N LEU A 547 -0.88 0.88 -19.18
CA LEU A 547 -2.29 1.33 -19.14
C LEU A 547 -2.62 2.22 -17.93
N GLU A 548 -2.15 1.87 -16.73
CA GLU A 548 -2.39 2.66 -15.50
C GLU A 548 -1.90 4.10 -15.63
N ASP A 549 -0.61 4.29 -16.00
CA ASP A 549 -0.03 5.62 -16.18
C ASP A 549 -0.77 6.42 -17.26
N ALA A 550 -1.11 5.76 -18.37
CA ALA A 550 -1.83 6.36 -19.47
C ALA A 550 -3.22 6.85 -19.04
N PHE A 551 -3.92 6.02 -18.26
CA PHE A 551 -5.23 6.35 -17.71
C PHE A 551 -5.15 7.52 -16.72
N GLN A 552 -4.21 7.47 -15.77
CA GLN A 552 -3.99 8.58 -14.84
C GLN A 552 -3.66 9.89 -15.57
N HIS A 553 -2.90 9.83 -16.68
CA HIS A 553 -2.61 11.00 -17.50
C HIS A 553 -3.87 11.55 -18.19
N LEU A 554 -4.71 10.70 -18.78
CA LEU A 554 -5.99 11.11 -19.39
C LEU A 554 -6.93 11.73 -18.36
N LEU A 555 -7.06 11.10 -17.18
CA LEU A 555 -7.81 11.65 -16.05
C LEU A 555 -7.25 13.01 -15.60
N GLY A 556 -5.92 13.13 -15.58
CA GLY A 556 -5.23 14.38 -15.26
C GLY A 556 -5.51 15.50 -16.27
N GLN A 557 -5.59 15.19 -17.56
CA GLN A 557 -6.00 16.14 -18.61
C GLN A 557 -7.46 16.57 -18.44
N LEU A 558 -8.35 15.61 -18.19
CA LEU A 558 -9.78 15.85 -17.98
C LEU A 558 -10.03 16.73 -16.74
N MET A 559 -9.32 16.47 -15.64
CA MET A 559 -9.37 17.31 -14.44
C MET A 559 -8.79 18.71 -14.69
N ALA A 560 -7.72 18.83 -15.47
CA ALA A 560 -7.12 20.13 -15.80
C ALA A 560 -8.01 20.97 -16.71
N HIS A 561 -8.78 20.34 -17.61
CA HIS A 561 -9.81 21.02 -18.39
C HIS A 561 -10.92 21.55 -17.49
N ARG A 562 -11.41 20.70 -16.57
CA ARG A 562 -12.48 21.08 -15.63
C ARG A 562 -12.06 22.15 -14.64
N TYR A 563 -10.85 22.04 -14.09
CA TYR A 563 -10.32 22.90 -13.03
C TYR A 563 -8.96 23.48 -13.44
N PRO A 564 -8.94 24.43 -14.40
CA PRO A 564 -7.70 24.94 -14.98
C PRO A 564 -6.81 25.64 -13.95
N ASP A 565 -7.39 26.29 -12.96
CA ASP A 565 -6.68 27.02 -11.90
C ASP A 565 -6.50 26.22 -10.60
N HIS A 566 -6.73 24.90 -10.62
CA HIS A 566 -6.46 24.08 -9.44
C HIS A 566 -4.98 24.16 -9.03
N PRO A 567 -4.67 24.46 -7.75
CA PRO A 567 -3.30 24.49 -7.23
C PRO A 567 -2.53 23.19 -7.48
N LYS A 568 -1.24 23.27 -7.78
CA LYS A 568 -0.38 22.08 -7.81
C LYS A 568 0.23 21.87 -6.43
N PHE A 569 -0.41 21.05 -5.61
CA PHE A 569 0.17 20.69 -4.31
C PHE A 569 1.34 19.74 -4.51
N GLU A 570 2.42 19.95 -3.77
CA GLU A 570 3.61 19.08 -3.78
C GLU A 570 3.48 17.89 -2.82
N THR A 571 2.35 17.79 -2.12
CA THR A 571 2.02 16.71 -1.19
C THR A 571 0.52 16.45 -1.20
N ASP A 572 0.11 15.25 -0.76
CA ASP A 572 -1.30 14.95 -0.52
C ASP A 572 -1.87 15.87 0.57
N VAL A 573 -2.99 16.51 0.24
CA VAL A 573 -3.69 17.43 1.14
C VAL A 573 -4.59 16.64 2.07
N LYS A 574 -4.06 16.34 3.26
CA LYS A 574 -4.80 15.67 4.35
C LYS A 574 -5.35 16.69 5.33
N ILE A 575 -6.44 16.35 6.00
CA ILE A 575 -7.06 17.25 6.99
C ILE A 575 -6.14 17.61 8.15
N SER A 576 -5.28 16.67 8.58
CA SER A 576 -4.26 16.91 9.61
C SER A 576 -3.19 17.91 9.17
N ALA A 577 -2.88 17.95 7.87
CA ALA A 577 -1.99 18.95 7.30
C ALA A 577 -2.68 20.32 7.26
N LEU A 578 -3.94 20.38 6.80
CA LEU A 578 -4.73 21.61 6.78
C LEU A 578 -4.89 22.23 8.17
N ARG A 579 -5.09 21.43 9.24
CA ARG A 579 -5.15 21.94 10.63
C ARG A 579 -3.86 22.65 11.05
N LYS A 580 -2.69 22.13 10.65
CA LYS A 580 -1.39 22.76 10.94
C LYS A 580 -1.22 24.07 10.16
N VAL A 581 -1.63 24.08 8.89
CA VAL A 581 -1.62 25.30 8.06
C VAL A 581 -2.56 26.36 8.64
N LEU A 582 -3.76 25.97 9.06
CA LEU A 582 -4.73 26.86 9.72
C LEU A 582 -4.13 27.49 11.00
N GLY A 583 -3.54 26.68 11.88
CA GLY A 583 -2.96 27.20 13.13
C GLY A 583 -1.85 28.23 12.91
N GLU A 584 -0.97 28.03 11.91
CA GLU A 584 0.05 29.03 11.56
C GLU A 584 -0.55 30.27 10.87
N ALA A 585 -1.63 30.11 10.08
CA ALA A 585 -2.35 31.23 9.49
C ALA A 585 -3.04 32.10 10.56
N GLU A 586 -3.71 31.50 11.55
CA GLU A 586 -4.34 32.20 12.69
C GLU A 586 -3.29 32.94 13.54
N ARG A 587 -2.14 32.31 13.81
CA ARG A 587 -1.01 32.98 14.46
C ARG A 587 -0.54 34.19 13.65
N ALA A 588 -0.52 34.07 12.31
CA ALA A 588 -0.10 35.14 11.42
C ALA A 588 -1.10 36.30 11.38
N VAL A 589 -2.42 36.04 11.45
CA VAL A 589 -3.45 37.10 11.54
C VAL A 589 -3.21 38.01 12.74
N GLN A 590 -2.74 37.46 13.86
CA GLN A 590 -2.52 38.20 15.10
C GLN A 590 -1.16 38.90 15.17
N ALA A 591 -0.21 38.49 14.34
CA ALA A 591 1.14 39.03 14.35
C ALA A 591 1.19 40.39 13.63
N GLU A 592 2.01 41.30 14.14
CA GLU A 592 2.24 42.60 13.50
C GLU A 592 2.81 42.40 12.09
N GLY A 593 2.11 42.93 11.08
CA GLY A 593 2.48 42.76 9.67
C GLY A 593 2.19 41.38 9.06
N GLY A 594 1.45 40.50 9.74
CA GLY A 594 1.06 39.20 9.18
C GLY A 594 2.18 38.16 9.14
N ARG A 595 3.26 38.36 9.90
CA ARG A 595 4.51 37.60 9.80
C ARG A 595 4.77 36.80 11.07
N VAL A 596 4.96 35.49 10.94
CA VAL A 596 5.29 34.58 12.04
C VAL A 596 6.52 33.74 11.76
N ILE A 597 7.31 33.48 12.81
CA ILE A 597 8.41 32.51 12.75
C ILE A 597 7.83 31.12 12.92
N VAL A 598 8.18 30.23 11.99
CA VAL A 598 7.64 28.87 11.91
C VAL A 598 8.71 27.84 12.30
N GLU A 599 8.30 26.85 13.08
CA GLU A 599 9.10 25.69 13.44
C GLU A 599 9.58 24.94 12.19
N LYS A 600 10.81 24.39 12.25
CA LYS A 600 11.50 23.83 11.06
C LYS A 600 10.68 22.73 10.38
N GLU A 601 9.98 21.94 11.17
CA GLU A 601 9.18 20.78 10.78
C GLU A 601 7.92 21.16 9.99
N LEU A 602 7.38 22.37 10.21
CA LEU A 602 6.15 22.85 9.56
C LEU A 602 6.41 23.63 8.27
N ARG A 603 7.63 24.12 8.05
CA ARG A 603 7.97 24.95 6.87
C ARG A 603 7.74 24.25 5.53
N PRO A 604 8.12 22.97 5.35
CA PRO A 604 7.81 22.27 4.10
C PRO A 604 6.31 22.22 3.86
N LEU A 605 5.52 21.95 4.91
CA LEU A 605 4.07 21.83 4.79
C LEU A 605 3.40 23.13 4.32
N LEU A 606 3.79 24.27 4.88
CA LEU A 606 3.28 25.57 4.46
C LEU A 606 3.67 25.87 3.00
N ARG A 607 4.92 25.59 2.61
CA ARG A 607 5.36 25.77 1.22
C ARG A 607 4.59 24.90 0.24
N GLN A 608 4.29 23.66 0.61
CA GLN A 608 3.64 22.68 -0.27
C GLN A 608 2.11 22.88 -0.38
N ILE A 609 1.48 23.59 0.57
CA ILE A 609 0.02 23.77 0.64
C ILE A 609 -0.39 25.25 0.57
N ALA A 610 0.13 26.09 1.47
CA ALA A 610 -0.29 27.49 1.58
C ALA A 610 0.18 28.35 0.39
N ASP A 611 1.41 28.13 -0.10
CA ASP A 611 1.95 28.89 -1.23
C ASP A 611 1.15 28.63 -2.54
N PRO A 612 0.90 27.37 -2.98
CA PRO A 612 0.08 27.10 -4.16
C PRO A 612 -1.36 27.60 -4.03
N LEU A 613 -1.91 27.65 -2.80
CA LEU A 613 -3.23 28.20 -2.53
C LEU A 613 -3.29 29.73 -2.55
N LYS A 614 -2.16 30.43 -2.67
CA LYS A 614 -2.08 31.90 -2.50
C LYS A 614 -2.61 32.35 -1.12
N LEU A 615 -2.55 31.47 -0.12
CA LEU A 615 -2.96 31.77 1.26
C LEU A 615 -1.89 32.62 1.97
N GLY A 616 -0.63 32.34 1.68
CA GLY A 616 0.53 33.07 2.18
C GLY A 616 1.79 32.55 1.52
N GLN A 617 2.95 33.04 1.94
CA GLN A 617 4.24 32.63 1.40
C GLN A 617 5.20 32.23 2.51
N MET A 618 5.75 31.02 2.40
CA MET A 618 6.76 30.49 3.32
C MET A 618 8.19 30.78 2.83
N TYR A 619 8.87 31.73 3.49
CA TYR A 619 10.28 32.05 3.28
C TYR A 619 11.20 31.04 4.03
N GLU A 620 12.46 31.40 4.31
CA GLU A 620 13.41 30.48 4.98
C GLU A 620 12.98 30.09 6.41
N SER A 621 12.47 31.05 7.17
CA SER A 621 12.10 30.89 8.59
C SER A 621 10.77 31.52 8.96
N ALA A 622 10.22 32.40 8.11
CA ALA A 622 9.00 33.13 8.39
C ALA A 622 7.92 32.83 7.34
N PHE A 623 6.69 32.65 7.82
CA PHE A 623 5.50 32.63 7.00
C PHE A 623 4.85 34.02 7.02
N ILE A 624 4.50 34.53 5.84
CA ILE A 624 3.78 35.79 5.68
C ILE A 624 2.40 35.49 5.12
N LEU A 625 1.36 35.87 5.86
CA LEU A 625 -0.01 35.66 5.44
C LEU A 625 -0.37 36.58 4.26
N GLY A 626 -0.95 35.99 3.22
CA GLY A 626 -1.35 36.69 2.01
C GLY A 626 -2.66 37.45 2.18
N GLN A 627 -2.90 38.41 1.28
CA GLN A 627 -4.14 39.19 1.23
C GLN A 627 -5.03 38.81 0.04
N HIS A 628 -4.65 37.80 -0.75
CA HIS A 628 -5.32 37.44 -1.99
C HIS A 628 -6.80 37.10 -1.75
N TRP A 629 -7.07 36.11 -0.90
CA TRP A 629 -8.43 35.64 -0.61
C TRP A 629 -9.27 36.68 0.11
N LYS A 630 -8.69 37.44 1.05
CA LYS A 630 -9.36 38.59 1.67
C LYS A 630 -9.84 39.60 0.65
N ASN A 631 -8.94 40.05 -0.22
CA ASN A 631 -9.27 41.05 -1.24
C ASN A 631 -10.27 40.51 -2.26
N HIS A 632 -10.13 39.24 -2.67
CA HIS A 632 -11.02 38.57 -3.61
C HIS A 632 -12.45 38.45 -3.06
N PHE A 633 -12.62 37.90 -1.86
CA PHE A 633 -13.93 37.74 -1.25
C PHE A 633 -14.59 39.06 -0.91
N LEU A 634 -13.86 40.06 -0.41
CA LEU A 634 -14.42 41.40 -0.17
C LEU A 634 -14.86 42.08 -1.47
N LYS A 635 -14.08 41.95 -2.55
CA LYS A 635 -14.46 42.45 -3.87
C LYS A 635 -15.74 41.78 -4.37
N LYS A 636 -15.83 40.45 -4.30
CA LYS A 636 -17.03 39.69 -4.72
C LYS A 636 -18.27 40.01 -3.88
N ALA A 637 -18.09 40.19 -2.57
CA ALA A 637 -19.15 40.62 -1.67
C ALA A 637 -19.66 42.03 -2.03
N ALA A 638 -18.76 42.97 -2.37
CA ALA A 638 -19.13 44.31 -2.82
C ALA A 638 -19.85 44.31 -4.18
N GLU A 639 -19.45 43.44 -5.12
CA GLU A 639 -20.09 43.32 -6.45
C GLU A 639 -21.54 42.82 -6.36
N HIS A 640 -21.82 41.84 -5.51
CA HIS A 640 -23.13 41.19 -5.45
C HIS A 640 -24.06 41.76 -4.38
N GLY A 641 -23.53 42.45 -3.36
CA GLY A 641 -24.29 42.90 -2.21
C GLY A 641 -24.88 41.76 -1.35
N GLY A 642 -25.58 42.13 -0.28
CA GLY A 642 -26.24 41.20 0.63
C GLY A 642 -25.30 40.53 1.64
N GLN A 643 -25.81 39.51 2.33
CA GLN A 643 -25.09 38.78 3.39
C GLN A 643 -24.03 37.84 2.81
N ILE A 644 -22.87 37.76 3.47
CA ILE A 644 -21.80 36.83 3.11
C ILE A 644 -22.12 35.46 3.72
N THR A 645 -22.38 34.46 2.89
CA THR A 645 -22.61 33.07 3.31
C THR A 645 -21.48 32.16 2.86
N VAL A 646 -21.32 31.02 3.52
CA VAL A 646 -20.35 29.99 3.13
C VAL A 646 -20.57 29.50 1.70
N GLU A 647 -21.82 29.26 1.30
CA GLU A 647 -22.18 28.86 -0.06
C GLU A 647 -21.59 29.81 -1.12
N ARG A 648 -21.77 31.12 -0.91
CA ARG A 648 -21.27 32.16 -1.81
C ARG A 648 -19.76 32.21 -1.83
N LEU A 649 -19.11 32.11 -0.67
CA LEU A 649 -17.65 32.07 -0.59
C LEU A 649 -17.08 30.87 -1.35
N ARG A 650 -17.71 29.69 -1.23
CA ARG A 650 -17.32 28.49 -2.00
C ARG A 650 -17.46 28.71 -3.50
N ALA A 651 -18.60 29.23 -3.96
CA ALA A 651 -18.79 29.56 -5.37
C ALA A 651 -17.73 30.55 -5.88
N TRP A 652 -17.37 31.55 -5.08
CA TRP A 652 -16.34 32.53 -5.45
C TRP A 652 -14.92 31.97 -5.46
N THR A 653 -14.66 30.79 -4.88
CA THR A 653 -13.35 30.11 -5.06
C THR A 653 -13.14 29.62 -6.49
N ASP A 654 -14.21 29.44 -7.26
CA ASP A 654 -14.17 29.00 -8.65
C ASP A 654 -14.25 30.18 -9.65
N GLU A 655 -14.13 31.42 -9.17
CA GLU A 655 -14.07 32.63 -9.98
C GLU A 655 -12.69 33.29 -9.93
N PRO A 656 -12.10 33.76 -11.05
CA PRO A 656 -12.69 33.84 -12.39
C PRO A 656 -12.68 32.53 -13.18
N ARG A 657 -11.88 31.55 -12.76
CA ARG A 657 -11.85 30.22 -13.37
C ARG A 657 -11.92 29.14 -12.28
N PRO A 658 -12.55 27.99 -12.56
CA PRO A 658 -12.72 26.95 -11.56
C PRO A 658 -11.39 26.42 -11.01
N MET A 659 -11.31 26.34 -9.69
CA MET A 659 -10.21 25.71 -8.95
C MET A 659 -10.59 24.31 -8.46
N GLY A 660 -11.89 24.04 -8.24
CA GLY A 660 -12.39 22.73 -7.85
C GLY A 660 -11.90 22.25 -6.49
N LEU A 661 -11.60 23.17 -5.57
CA LEU A 661 -11.04 22.85 -4.26
C LEU A 661 -11.96 21.91 -3.47
N THR A 662 -11.38 20.99 -2.68
CA THR A 662 -12.20 20.15 -1.79
C THR A 662 -12.83 21.00 -0.69
N LYS A 663 -13.91 20.51 -0.07
CA LYS A 663 -14.62 21.26 0.98
C LYS A 663 -13.70 21.66 2.13
N GLU A 664 -12.78 20.78 2.52
CA GLU A 664 -11.83 21.04 3.61
C GLU A 664 -10.85 22.17 3.24
N VAL A 665 -10.41 22.23 1.99
CA VAL A 665 -9.54 23.30 1.50
C VAL A 665 -10.32 24.62 1.37
N GLN A 666 -11.56 24.58 0.90
CA GLN A 666 -12.44 25.76 0.90
C GLN A 666 -12.69 26.27 2.33
N ASN A 667 -12.94 25.37 3.28
CA ASN A 667 -13.13 25.72 4.69
C ASN A 667 -11.89 26.39 5.29
N LEU A 668 -10.68 25.93 4.95
CA LEU A 668 -9.43 26.61 5.34
C LEU A 668 -9.42 28.07 4.88
N LEU A 669 -9.74 28.34 3.60
CA LEU A 669 -9.78 29.69 3.06
C LEU A 669 -10.82 30.56 3.76
N ILE A 670 -12.01 30.00 4.02
CA ILE A 670 -13.12 30.71 4.65
C ILE A 670 -12.82 31.04 6.12
N LEU A 671 -12.23 30.10 6.88
CA LEU A 671 -11.83 30.31 8.26
C LEU A 671 -10.77 31.41 8.38
N VAL A 672 -9.73 31.35 7.55
CA VAL A 672 -8.68 32.39 7.53
C VAL A 672 -9.25 33.74 7.09
N PHE A 673 -10.16 33.76 6.11
CA PHE A 673 -10.85 34.98 5.70
C PHE A 673 -11.67 35.61 6.84
N ALA A 674 -12.42 34.80 7.57
CA ALA A 674 -13.22 35.26 8.71
C ALA A 674 -12.31 35.86 9.80
N ASP A 675 -11.17 35.21 10.08
CA ASP A 675 -10.19 35.69 11.05
C ASP A 675 -9.53 37.01 10.58
N GLN A 676 -9.16 37.12 9.29
CA GLN A 676 -8.57 38.34 8.70
C GLN A 676 -9.53 39.54 8.62
N THR A 677 -10.83 39.33 8.79
CA THR A 677 -11.89 40.36 8.65
C THR A 677 -12.74 40.52 9.90
N ASP A 678 -12.32 39.94 11.02
CA ASP A 678 -13.02 39.99 12.30
C ASP A 678 -14.50 39.55 12.20
N ARG A 679 -14.77 38.46 11.45
CA ARG A 679 -16.12 37.91 11.26
C ARG A 679 -16.38 36.65 12.08
N SER A 680 -17.59 36.56 12.61
CA SER A 680 -18.13 35.39 13.32
C SER A 680 -19.20 34.67 12.50
N PHE A 681 -19.34 33.38 12.77
CA PHE A 681 -20.25 32.49 12.05
C PHE A 681 -21.59 32.39 12.78
N TYR A 682 -22.69 32.54 12.03
CA TYR A 682 -24.05 32.47 12.55
C TYR A 682 -24.92 31.57 11.67
N ARG A 683 -25.77 30.77 12.32
CA ARG A 683 -26.76 29.92 11.65
C ARG A 683 -28.06 29.91 12.45
N HIS A 684 -29.19 30.04 11.75
CA HIS A 684 -30.53 30.15 12.35
C HIS A 684 -30.64 31.18 13.49
N GLY A 685 -29.89 32.29 13.40
CA GLY A 685 -29.91 33.38 14.39
C GLY A 685 -29.01 33.19 15.61
N GLY A 686 -28.34 32.03 15.75
CA GLY A 686 -27.36 31.77 16.81
C GLY A 686 -25.93 31.66 16.29
N PRO A 687 -24.91 31.78 17.16
CA PRO A 687 -23.52 31.59 16.77
C PRO A 687 -23.19 30.12 16.50
N GLU A 688 -22.39 29.86 15.47
CA GLU A 688 -21.89 28.53 15.10
C GLU A 688 -20.38 28.45 15.27
N VAL A 689 -19.87 27.30 15.73
CA VAL A 689 -18.43 27.05 15.85
C VAL A 689 -17.99 26.22 14.65
N PRO A 690 -17.31 26.81 13.67
CA PRO A 690 -16.93 26.11 12.46
C PRO A 690 -15.67 25.24 12.66
N SER A 691 -15.47 24.27 11.79
CA SER A 691 -14.23 23.49 11.70
C SER A 691 -13.87 23.21 10.24
N LEU A 692 -12.69 22.64 9.98
CA LEU A 692 -12.30 22.25 8.63
C LEU A 692 -13.19 21.12 8.08
N GLU A 693 -13.71 20.27 8.95
CA GLU A 693 -14.60 19.15 8.66
C GLU A 693 -16.06 19.59 8.47
N GLN A 694 -16.51 20.53 9.31
CA GLN A 694 -17.91 20.90 9.45
C GLN A 694 -18.09 22.40 9.30
N LEU A 695 -18.62 22.78 8.14
CA LEU A 695 -19.05 24.13 7.83
C LEU A 695 -20.19 24.05 6.80
N ALA A 696 -21.41 24.35 7.24
CA ALA A 696 -22.60 24.26 6.38
C ALA A 696 -22.70 25.46 5.44
N ASP A 697 -23.35 25.27 4.29
CA ASP A 697 -23.45 26.28 3.22
C ASP A 697 -24.31 27.48 3.61
N ASP A 698 -25.31 27.27 4.46
CA ASP A 698 -26.27 28.27 4.97
C ASP A 698 -25.73 29.14 6.12
N VAL A 699 -24.47 28.94 6.52
CA VAL A 699 -23.83 29.74 7.58
C VAL A 699 -23.49 31.14 7.08
N GLU A 700 -23.86 32.16 7.85
CA GLU A 700 -23.62 33.58 7.58
C GLU A 700 -22.40 34.11 8.35
N LEU A 701 -21.55 34.89 7.69
CA LEU A 701 -20.40 35.57 8.29
C LEU A 701 -20.70 37.03 8.60
N ARG A 702 -20.79 37.36 9.89
CA ARG A 702 -21.11 38.71 10.39
C ARG A 702 -19.89 39.35 11.02
N GLU A 703 -19.65 40.62 10.69
CA GLU A 703 -18.57 41.40 11.28
C GLU A 703 -18.82 41.66 12.76
N GLN A 704 -17.79 41.50 13.59
CA GLN A 704 -17.88 41.66 15.02
C GLN A 704 -16.77 42.58 15.52
N ARG A 705 -17.14 43.54 16.35
CA ARG A 705 -16.18 44.42 17.01
C ARG A 705 -15.38 43.63 18.06
N LEU A 706 -14.08 43.49 17.83
CA LEU A 706 -13.20 42.83 18.80
C LEU A 706 -12.90 43.73 20.01
N PRO A 707 -12.86 43.17 21.24
CA PRO A 707 -12.38 43.91 22.40
C PRO A 707 -10.89 44.24 22.25
N PRO A 708 -10.38 45.30 22.90
CA PRO A 708 -8.95 45.57 22.97
C PRO A 708 -8.16 44.40 23.60
N GLU A 709 -6.89 44.22 23.22
CA GLU A 709 -6.05 43.11 23.69
C GLU A 709 -5.99 42.99 25.22
N VAL A 710 -5.84 44.12 25.90
CA VAL A 710 -5.80 44.18 27.37
C VAL A 710 -7.12 43.70 27.98
N VAL A 711 -8.26 44.08 27.38
CA VAL A 711 -9.60 43.68 27.84
C VAL A 711 -9.80 42.18 27.61
N TRP A 712 -9.35 41.65 26.48
CA TRP A 712 -9.43 40.22 26.19
C TRP A 712 -8.63 39.38 27.19
N GLN A 713 -7.40 39.77 27.49
CA GLN A 713 -6.58 39.04 28.46
C GLN A 713 -7.19 39.06 29.88
N ASP A 714 -7.70 40.22 30.34
CA ASP A 714 -8.39 40.32 31.62
C ASP A 714 -9.66 39.46 31.64
N ALA A 715 -10.48 39.51 30.58
CA ALA A 715 -11.69 38.70 30.44
C ALA A 715 -11.40 37.20 30.57
N ARG A 716 -10.33 36.71 29.92
CA ARG A 716 -9.94 35.29 29.98
C ARG A 716 -9.54 34.86 31.40
N LEU A 717 -8.71 35.66 32.06
CA LEU A 717 -8.25 35.39 33.44
C LEU A 717 -9.43 35.39 34.41
N ARG A 718 -10.33 36.37 34.29
CA ARG A 718 -11.54 36.45 35.13
C ARG A 718 -12.54 35.34 34.85
N ALA A 719 -12.75 34.97 33.59
CA ALA A 719 -13.64 33.89 33.21
C ALA A 719 -13.17 32.55 33.78
N GLY A 720 -11.87 32.29 33.78
CA GLY A 720 -11.27 31.12 34.43
C GLY A 720 -11.40 31.15 35.95
N ALA A 721 -11.11 32.29 36.59
CA ALA A 721 -11.16 32.37 38.05
C ALA A 721 -12.58 32.31 38.63
N VAL A 722 -13.55 32.95 37.95
CA VAL A 722 -14.94 33.08 38.44
C VAL A 722 -15.83 31.93 37.98
N PHE A 723 -15.79 31.57 36.69
CA PHE A 723 -16.70 30.58 36.10
C PHE A 723 -16.01 29.24 35.78
N GLY A 724 -14.67 29.15 35.91
CA GLY A 724 -13.92 27.93 35.56
C GLY A 724 -13.79 27.71 34.05
N LEU A 725 -14.06 28.72 33.22
CA LEU A 725 -13.96 28.64 31.77
C LEU A 725 -12.49 28.72 31.32
N SER A 726 -12.12 28.00 30.26
CA SER A 726 -10.76 28.04 29.68
C SER A 726 -10.77 28.55 28.24
N PRO A 727 -11.07 29.85 28.01
CA PRO A 727 -11.11 30.43 26.67
C PRO A 727 -9.72 30.48 26.00
N SER A 728 -9.74 30.29 24.67
CA SER A 728 -8.56 30.36 23.80
C SER A 728 -7.78 31.67 23.98
N PRO A 729 -6.44 31.66 23.91
CA PRO A 729 -5.63 32.89 23.93
C PRO A 729 -5.82 33.78 22.71
N LEU A 730 -6.26 33.20 21.59
CA LEU A 730 -6.39 33.89 20.32
C LEU A 730 -7.54 34.91 20.36
N ARG A 731 -7.24 36.19 20.08
CA ARG A 731 -8.23 37.28 20.04
C ARG A 731 -8.85 37.40 18.64
N ASN A 732 -9.94 36.67 18.42
CA ASN A 732 -10.75 36.77 17.20
C ASN A 732 -12.25 36.71 17.48
N ALA A 733 -13.05 37.01 16.46
CA ALA A 733 -14.50 37.18 16.59
C ALA A 733 -15.17 35.91 17.11
N ALA A 734 -14.77 34.74 16.59
CA ALA A 734 -15.30 33.45 17.00
C ALA A 734 -15.06 33.17 18.50
N ASN A 735 -13.84 33.39 18.99
CA ASN A 735 -13.50 33.16 20.40
C ASN A 735 -14.21 34.16 21.33
N VAL A 736 -14.35 35.42 20.91
CA VAL A 736 -15.09 36.46 21.63
C VAL A 736 -16.56 36.06 21.76
N THR A 737 -17.17 35.59 20.67
CA THR A 737 -18.57 35.12 20.66
C THR A 737 -18.77 33.87 21.50
N SER A 738 -17.87 32.89 21.41
CA SER A 738 -17.96 31.66 22.21
C SER A 738 -17.86 31.98 23.70
N LEU A 739 -16.87 32.78 24.11
CA LEU A 739 -16.73 33.17 25.51
C LEU A 739 -17.96 33.93 26.00
N ALA A 740 -18.48 34.88 25.21
CA ALA A 740 -19.67 35.63 25.59
C ALA A 740 -20.91 34.72 25.77
N ARG A 741 -21.12 33.75 24.86
CA ARG A 741 -22.18 32.74 24.98
C ARG A 741 -22.03 31.92 26.26
N ASP A 742 -20.84 31.37 26.49
CA ASP A 742 -20.57 30.49 27.63
C ASP A 742 -20.73 31.26 28.97
N LEU A 743 -20.34 32.54 29.01
CA LEU A 743 -20.58 33.42 30.16
C LEU A 743 -22.08 33.63 30.43
N VAL A 744 -22.88 33.90 29.39
CA VAL A 744 -24.33 34.09 29.53
C VAL A 744 -25.02 32.80 30.00
N GLU A 745 -24.60 31.64 29.48
CA GLU A 745 -25.13 30.35 29.88
C GLU A 745 -24.82 30.04 31.35
N GLN A 746 -23.56 30.20 31.76
CA GLN A 746 -23.15 29.99 33.16
C GLN A 746 -23.85 30.99 34.11
N ALA A 747 -23.94 32.26 33.73
CA ALA A 747 -24.64 33.28 34.50
C ALA A 747 -26.12 32.91 34.72
N LYS A 748 -26.81 32.45 33.67
CA LYS A 748 -28.21 31.98 33.78
C LYS A 748 -28.35 30.79 34.72
N ALA A 749 -27.41 29.82 34.65
CA ALA A 749 -27.46 28.61 35.47
C ALA A 749 -27.36 28.90 36.97
N VAL A 750 -26.52 29.86 37.39
CA VAL A 750 -26.29 30.17 38.81
C VAL A 750 -27.06 31.38 39.34
N GLY A 751 -27.74 32.14 38.47
CA GLY A 751 -28.31 33.44 38.80
C GLY A 751 -29.35 33.44 39.92
N THR A 752 -30.25 32.47 39.95
CA THR A 752 -31.27 32.35 41.02
C THR A 752 -30.61 32.04 42.35
N SER A 753 -29.72 31.04 42.40
CA SER A 753 -29.04 30.64 43.64
C SER A 753 -28.11 31.73 44.16
N ALA A 754 -27.40 32.47 43.29
CA ALA A 754 -26.54 33.57 43.69
C ALA A 754 -27.33 34.72 44.34
N ARG A 755 -28.52 35.05 43.80
CA ARG A 755 -29.42 36.05 44.38
C ARG A 755 -29.94 35.61 45.75
N THR A 756 -30.50 34.41 45.83
CA THR A 756 -31.04 33.86 47.09
C THR A 756 -29.94 33.74 48.15
N LEU A 757 -28.71 33.37 47.78
CA LEU A 757 -27.59 33.31 48.70
C LEU A 757 -27.29 34.67 49.32
N ALA A 758 -27.17 35.73 48.50
CA ALA A 758 -26.88 37.08 48.99
C ALA A 758 -27.98 37.58 49.95
N GLU A 759 -29.25 37.32 49.65
CA GLU A 759 -30.39 37.65 50.51
C GLU A 759 -30.37 36.88 51.84
N LEU A 760 -30.11 35.57 51.80
CA LEU A 760 -30.07 34.72 52.99
C LEU A 760 -28.87 35.05 53.89
N VAL A 761 -27.69 35.27 53.33
CA VAL A 761 -26.49 35.66 54.11
C VAL A 761 -26.75 36.97 54.85
N ALA A 762 -27.31 37.98 54.17
CA ALA A 762 -27.68 39.25 54.80
C ALA A 762 -28.71 39.07 55.92
N SER A 763 -29.73 38.22 55.69
CA SER A 763 -30.76 37.91 56.68
C SER A 763 -30.17 37.23 57.92
N ARG A 764 -29.28 36.25 57.73
CA ARG A 764 -28.67 35.48 58.83
C ARG A 764 -27.67 36.30 59.63
N LEU A 765 -26.83 37.11 58.98
CA LEU A 765 -25.93 38.05 59.65
C LEU A 765 -26.72 39.01 60.57
N ARG A 766 -27.83 39.59 60.06
CA ARG A 766 -28.72 40.44 60.86
C ARG A 766 -29.35 39.68 62.04
N SER A 767 -29.81 38.44 61.85
CA SER A 767 -30.38 37.65 62.95
C SER A 767 -29.38 37.31 64.05
N MET A 768 -28.09 37.32 63.74
CA MET A 768 -27.01 37.02 64.68
C MET A 768 -26.32 38.28 65.23
N GLY A 769 -26.83 39.47 64.92
CA GLY A 769 -26.27 40.74 65.40
C GLY A 769 -24.89 41.07 64.80
N ALA A 770 -24.57 40.53 63.62
CA ALA A 770 -23.39 40.87 62.85
C ALA A 770 -23.70 41.99 61.85
N ASP A 771 -22.72 42.86 61.59
CA ASP A 771 -22.83 43.90 60.57
C ASP A 771 -22.51 43.31 59.18
N ALA A 772 -23.49 43.37 58.28
CA ALA A 772 -23.32 42.86 56.92
C ALA A 772 -22.26 43.63 56.13
N ASP A 773 -22.09 44.92 56.42
CA ASP A 773 -21.16 45.81 55.70
C ASP A 773 -19.69 45.55 56.07
N VAL A 774 -19.42 44.67 57.03
CA VAL A 774 -18.06 44.26 57.43
C VAL A 774 -17.79 42.78 57.09
N ALA A 775 -18.84 42.01 56.81
CA ALA A 775 -18.74 40.58 56.51
C ALA A 775 -18.23 40.32 55.08
N SER A 776 -17.08 39.66 54.97
CA SER A 776 -16.47 39.29 53.68
C SER A 776 -17.39 38.37 52.86
N ARG A 777 -18.10 37.44 53.51
CA ARG A 777 -19.05 36.54 52.85
C ARG A 777 -20.20 37.29 52.17
N PHE A 778 -20.71 38.35 52.80
CA PHE A 778 -21.77 39.17 52.23
C PHE A 778 -21.25 39.95 51.02
N HIS A 779 -20.09 40.61 51.13
CA HIS A 779 -19.47 41.30 49.99
C HIS A 779 -19.23 40.35 48.80
N THR A 780 -18.71 39.14 49.03
CA THR A 780 -18.52 38.14 47.97
C THR A 780 -19.84 37.72 47.34
N ALA A 781 -20.85 37.33 48.13
CA ALA A 781 -22.13 36.87 47.62
C ALA A 781 -22.88 37.98 46.86
N HIS A 782 -22.80 39.21 47.34
CA HIS A 782 -23.41 40.38 46.71
C HIS A 782 -22.70 40.78 45.42
N ALA A 783 -21.35 40.77 45.39
CA ALA A 783 -20.57 40.99 44.17
C ALA A 783 -20.85 39.90 43.12
N ALA A 784 -20.94 38.64 43.55
CA ALA A 784 -21.29 37.50 42.70
C ALA A 784 -22.68 37.66 42.07
N MET A 785 -23.69 38.03 42.86
CA MET A 785 -25.04 38.32 42.39
C MET A 785 -25.05 39.48 41.37
N LYS A 786 -24.37 40.59 41.67
CA LYS A 786 -24.30 41.75 40.77
C LYS A 786 -23.63 41.41 39.44
N LEU A 787 -22.52 40.66 39.46
CA LEU A 787 -21.83 40.21 38.26
C LEU A 787 -22.74 39.36 37.37
N VAL A 788 -23.41 38.36 37.95
CA VAL A 788 -24.29 37.47 37.21
C VAL A 788 -25.50 38.21 36.63
N ALA A 789 -26.06 39.17 37.39
CA ALA A 789 -27.12 40.04 36.91
C ALA A 789 -26.65 40.93 35.74
N ALA A 790 -25.46 41.52 35.82
CA ALA A 790 -24.89 42.35 34.77
C ALA A 790 -24.63 41.58 33.47
N ILE A 791 -24.05 40.37 33.56
CA ILE A 791 -23.85 39.48 32.40
C ILE A 791 -25.20 39.09 31.78
N SER A 792 -26.19 38.73 32.60
CA SER A 792 -27.52 38.35 32.11
C SER A 792 -28.25 39.50 31.41
N ALA A 793 -28.09 40.73 31.91
CA ALA A 793 -28.71 41.93 31.35
C ALA A 793 -28.02 42.41 30.07
N GLY A 794 -26.69 42.30 29.98
CA GLY A 794 -25.92 42.70 28.80
C GLY A 794 -26.00 41.73 27.61
N GLY A 795 -26.48 40.49 27.84
CA GLY A 795 -26.52 39.46 26.82
C GLY A 795 -25.15 39.17 26.21
N SER A 796 -25.12 38.51 25.04
CA SER A 796 -23.85 38.13 24.41
C SER A 796 -23.01 39.32 23.95
N GLU A 797 -23.60 40.49 23.70
CA GLU A 797 -22.86 41.68 23.27
C GLU A 797 -22.14 42.38 24.43
N GLY A 798 -22.74 42.39 25.63
CA GLY A 798 -22.20 43.05 26.81
C GLY A 798 -21.51 42.15 27.83
N ALA A 799 -21.53 40.83 27.64
CA ALA A 799 -21.05 39.87 28.66
C ALA A 799 -19.57 40.05 29.05
N ILE A 800 -18.69 40.26 28.05
CA ILE A 800 -17.25 40.43 28.28
C ILE A 800 -16.97 41.76 29.00
N ASP A 801 -17.61 42.85 28.55
CA ASP A 801 -17.47 44.16 29.19
C ASP A 801 -18.02 44.13 30.62
N ALA A 802 -19.16 43.47 30.86
CA ALA A 802 -19.74 43.29 32.18
C ALA A 802 -18.80 42.51 33.12
N LEU A 803 -18.12 41.47 32.62
CA LEU A 803 -17.14 40.70 33.40
C LEU A 803 -15.91 41.53 33.78
N CYS A 804 -15.39 42.33 32.85
CA CYS A 804 -14.21 43.16 33.08
C CYS A 804 -14.52 44.37 33.97
N ALA A 805 -15.68 45.00 33.78
CA ALA A 805 -16.12 46.16 34.56
C ALA A 805 -16.59 45.81 35.97
N ALA A 806 -16.91 44.54 36.25
CA ALA A 806 -17.36 44.12 37.57
C ALA A 806 -16.30 44.32 38.64
N ARG A 807 -16.71 44.98 39.74
CA ARG A 807 -15.92 45.12 40.95
C ARG A 807 -16.09 43.87 41.81
N LEU A 808 -15.01 43.10 41.93
CA LEU A 808 -14.94 41.90 42.77
C LEU A 808 -14.34 42.32 44.11
N GLU A 809 -15.19 42.64 45.10
CA GLU A 809 -14.79 43.30 46.36
C GLU A 809 -13.89 42.45 47.27
N THR A 810 -13.78 41.14 47.02
CA THR A 810 -12.86 40.22 47.72
C THR A 810 -11.76 39.69 46.79
N SER A 811 -11.96 38.52 46.18
CA SER A 811 -11.08 37.98 45.13
C SER A 811 -11.89 37.26 44.06
N PRO A 812 -11.39 37.17 42.81
CA PRO A 812 -12.05 36.40 41.75
C PRO A 812 -12.31 34.94 42.14
N GLN A 813 -11.38 34.33 42.88
CA GLN A 813 -11.49 32.93 43.34
C GLN A 813 -12.57 32.77 44.42
N ALA A 814 -12.69 33.74 45.34
CA ALA A 814 -13.76 33.76 46.35
C ALA A 814 -15.14 33.88 45.69
N VAL A 815 -15.29 34.81 44.75
CA VAL A 815 -16.53 34.97 43.96
C VAL A 815 -16.86 33.69 43.20
N GLY A 816 -15.87 33.07 42.53
CA GLY A 816 -16.07 31.82 41.81
C GLY A 816 -16.40 30.61 42.71
N LYS A 817 -15.86 30.55 43.93
CA LYS A 817 -16.24 29.53 44.93
C LYS A 817 -17.66 29.75 45.43
N SER A 818 -18.03 31.00 45.73
CA SER A 818 -19.38 31.39 46.15
C SER A 818 -20.43 31.03 45.09
N LEU A 819 -20.18 31.30 43.80
CA LEU A 819 -21.08 30.94 42.71
C LEU A 819 -21.25 29.42 42.56
N ARG A 820 -20.16 28.65 42.57
CA ARG A 820 -20.20 27.19 42.42
C ARG A 820 -20.94 26.49 43.56
N GLN A 821 -20.82 27.00 44.78
CA GLN A 821 -21.46 26.42 45.97
C GLN A 821 -22.79 27.10 46.32
N ALA A 822 -23.28 28.04 45.50
CA ALA A 822 -24.42 28.89 45.87
C ALA A 822 -25.67 28.09 46.25
N SER A 823 -26.02 27.05 45.48
CA SER A 823 -27.17 26.20 45.74
C SER A 823 -27.02 25.36 47.02
N GLU A 824 -25.81 24.88 47.31
CA GLU A 824 -25.51 24.14 48.54
C GLU A 824 -25.59 25.06 49.76
N LEU A 825 -24.97 26.25 49.68
CA LEU A 825 -24.96 27.22 50.78
C LEU A 825 -26.35 27.77 51.07
N VAL A 826 -27.20 27.96 50.05
CA VAL A 826 -28.62 28.30 50.23
C VAL A 826 -29.31 27.23 51.09
N ARG A 827 -29.16 25.95 50.74
CA ARG A 827 -29.76 24.84 51.53
C ARG A 827 -29.25 24.80 52.96
N VAL A 828 -27.96 25.06 53.17
CA VAL A 828 -27.35 25.10 54.50
C VAL A 828 -27.93 26.24 55.34
N LEU A 829 -28.13 27.42 54.74
CA LEU A 829 -28.67 28.60 55.41
C LEU A 829 -30.18 28.53 55.67
N GLU A 830 -30.91 27.77 54.85
CA GLU A 830 -32.32 27.43 55.04
C GLU A 830 -32.55 26.30 56.05
N GLY A 831 -31.50 25.52 56.36
CA GLY A 831 -31.57 24.36 57.24
C GLY A 831 -31.89 24.68 58.70
N ASP A 832 -32.18 23.63 59.46
CA ASP A 832 -32.64 23.70 60.86
C ASP A 832 -31.53 24.09 61.86
N SER A 833 -30.26 24.15 61.44
CA SER A 833 -29.13 24.53 62.30
C SER A 833 -29.36 25.85 63.03
N PHE A 834 -29.98 26.83 62.35
CA PHE A 834 -30.32 28.11 62.97
C PHE A 834 -31.42 28.02 64.04
N ARG A 835 -32.35 27.04 63.96
CA ARG A 835 -33.35 26.83 65.02
C ARG A 835 -32.71 26.38 66.33
N LEU A 836 -31.68 25.52 66.25
CA LEU A 836 -30.92 25.07 67.41
C LEU A 836 -30.09 26.22 68.00
N LEU A 837 -29.47 27.04 67.15
CA LEU A 837 -28.74 28.25 67.55
C LEU A 837 -29.67 29.29 68.20
N ASP A 838 -30.86 29.51 67.65
CA ASP A 838 -31.87 30.38 68.27
C ASP A 838 -32.35 29.82 69.62
N GLY A 839 -32.47 28.49 69.75
CA GLY A 839 -32.84 27.82 71.00
C GLY A 839 -31.85 28.03 72.15
N ILE A 840 -30.54 28.04 71.87
CA ILE A 840 -29.51 28.33 72.89
C ILE A 840 -29.35 29.82 73.18
N ARG A 841 -29.82 30.72 72.29
CA ARG A 841 -29.70 32.19 72.45
C ARG A 841 -30.46 32.72 73.67
N GLY A 842 -31.53 32.04 74.08
CA GLY A 842 -32.35 32.41 75.24
C GLY A 842 -31.93 31.82 76.59
N LEU A 843 -30.85 31.01 76.64
CA LEU A 843 -30.43 30.36 77.89
C LEU A 843 -29.86 31.36 78.89
N SER A 844 -30.49 31.44 80.06
CA SER A 844 -30.08 32.32 81.19
C SER A 844 -29.51 31.54 82.38
N ASP A 845 -29.37 30.22 82.26
CA ASP A 845 -28.86 29.34 83.30
C ASP A 845 -27.33 29.11 83.19
N HIS A 846 -26.80 28.12 83.92
CA HIS A 846 -25.39 27.73 83.92
C HIS A 846 -24.78 27.42 82.55
N ARG A 847 -25.61 27.23 81.50
CA ARG A 847 -25.17 26.94 80.12
C ARG A 847 -24.91 28.20 79.29
N ARG A 848 -25.22 29.39 79.81
CA ARG A 848 -25.15 30.66 79.08
C ARG A 848 -23.77 30.94 78.47
N GLU A 849 -22.69 30.74 79.21
CA GLU A 849 -21.33 31.02 78.71
C GLU A 849 -20.95 30.09 77.55
N ALA A 850 -21.26 28.80 77.65
CA ALA A 850 -21.05 27.84 76.57
C ALA A 850 -21.91 28.16 75.34
N ALA A 851 -23.17 28.59 75.54
CA ALA A 851 -24.05 29.02 74.45
C ALA A 851 -23.48 30.24 73.69
N GLN A 852 -22.90 31.22 74.41
CA GLN A 852 -22.29 32.40 73.81
C GLN A 852 -21.07 32.05 72.94
N VAL A 853 -20.25 31.07 73.36
CA VAL A 853 -19.10 30.61 72.56
C VAL A 853 -19.56 29.96 71.25
N ILE A 854 -20.57 29.10 71.29
CA ILE A 854 -21.12 28.42 70.09
C ILE A 854 -21.71 29.46 69.12
N LEU A 855 -22.49 30.41 69.64
CA LEU A 855 -23.08 31.49 68.84
C LEU A 855 -22.01 32.40 68.21
N ARG A 856 -20.90 32.67 68.91
CA ARG A 856 -19.80 33.46 68.36
C ARG A 856 -19.11 32.74 67.21
N HIS A 857 -18.79 31.45 67.33
CA HIS A 857 -18.16 30.69 66.24
C HIS A 857 -19.07 30.59 65.00
N ALA A 858 -20.38 30.37 65.20
CA ALA A 858 -21.33 30.38 64.09
C ALA A 858 -21.42 31.77 63.40
N ARG A 859 -21.25 32.85 64.17
CA ARG A 859 -21.19 34.23 63.64
C ARG A 859 -19.93 34.45 62.82
N GLU A 860 -18.78 34.07 63.36
CA GLU A 860 -17.47 34.19 62.70
C GLU A 860 -17.47 33.45 61.35
N ALA A 861 -18.04 32.24 61.30
CA ALA A 861 -18.18 31.49 60.06
C ALA A 861 -19.06 32.20 59.01
N LEU A 862 -20.09 32.95 59.43
CA LEU A 862 -20.92 33.76 58.53
C LEU A 862 -20.22 35.04 58.07
N GLU A 863 -19.27 35.58 58.85
CA GLU A 863 -18.52 36.79 58.52
C GLU A 863 -17.38 36.51 57.52
N HIS A 864 -16.68 35.38 57.66
CA HIS A 864 -15.57 34.99 56.77
C HIS A 864 -16.06 34.42 55.44
N ASP A 865 -15.31 34.69 54.36
CA ASP A 865 -15.61 34.18 53.02
C ASP A 865 -15.53 32.65 52.92
N GLU A 866 -16.30 32.03 52.03
CA GLU A 866 -16.31 30.56 51.84
C GLU A 866 -14.92 30.01 51.46
N LEU A 867 -14.06 30.79 50.82
CA LEU A 867 -12.67 30.42 50.54
C LEU A 867 -11.81 30.35 51.80
N ALA A 868 -12.07 31.21 52.78
CA ALA A 868 -11.33 31.27 54.04
C ALA A 868 -11.88 30.31 55.10
N GLU A 869 -13.20 30.25 55.27
CA GLU A 869 -13.87 29.39 56.24
C GLU A 869 -15.12 28.73 55.60
N PRO A 870 -15.13 27.38 55.46
CA PRO A 870 -16.28 26.68 54.90
C PRO A 870 -17.51 26.75 55.83
N LEU A 871 -18.63 27.25 55.33
CA LEU A 871 -19.80 27.53 56.16
C LEU A 871 -20.49 26.27 56.70
N ARG A 872 -20.59 25.24 55.85
CA ARG A 872 -21.33 24.01 56.18
C ARG A 872 -20.74 23.24 57.37
N PRO A 873 -19.44 22.88 57.40
CA PRO A 873 -18.84 22.23 58.56
C PRO A 873 -18.93 23.06 59.84
N ALA A 874 -18.78 24.39 59.73
CA ALA A 874 -18.84 25.29 60.87
C ALA A 874 -20.25 25.34 61.49
N LEU A 875 -21.30 25.45 60.66
CA LEU A 875 -22.69 25.45 61.13
C LEU A 875 -23.14 24.06 61.62
N ASP A 876 -22.71 22.98 60.98
CA ASP A 876 -23.02 21.61 61.42
C ASP A 876 -22.42 21.34 62.80
N LYS A 877 -21.17 21.74 63.02
CA LYS A 877 -20.52 21.66 64.34
C LYS A 877 -21.25 22.52 65.37
N ALA A 878 -21.57 23.76 65.03
CA ALA A 878 -22.29 24.66 65.94
C ALA A 878 -23.69 24.12 66.30
N ALA A 879 -24.39 23.48 65.35
CA ALA A 879 -25.67 22.83 65.59
C ALA A 879 -25.55 21.60 66.49
N GLN A 880 -24.52 20.77 66.30
CA GLN A 880 -24.22 19.62 67.17
C GLN A 880 -23.90 20.07 68.60
N ASP A 881 -23.04 21.08 68.75
CA ASP A 881 -22.67 21.65 70.05
C ASP A 881 -23.89 22.28 70.74
N ALA A 882 -24.75 22.98 69.98
CA ALA A 882 -26.01 23.53 70.49
C ALA A 882 -26.98 22.45 70.96
N LEU A 883 -27.12 21.36 70.22
CA LEU A 883 -27.97 20.22 70.61
C LEU A 883 -27.45 19.54 71.88
N ALA A 884 -26.13 19.33 71.99
CA ALA A 884 -25.49 18.79 73.18
C ALA A 884 -25.73 19.69 74.40
N LEU A 885 -25.68 21.01 74.23
CA LEU A 885 -25.94 21.98 75.29
C LEU A 885 -27.42 22.03 75.70
N LEU A 886 -28.36 21.92 74.75
CA LEU A 886 -29.79 21.88 75.05
C LEU A 886 -30.20 20.61 75.80
N THR A 887 -29.50 19.49 75.54
CA THR A 887 -29.76 18.18 76.17
C THR A 887 -28.95 17.93 77.45
N SER A 888 -27.97 18.77 77.79
CA SER A 888 -27.21 18.64 79.03
C SER A 888 -28.08 18.96 80.26
N THR A 889 -28.13 18.05 81.24
CA THR A 889 -28.82 18.24 82.52
C THR A 889 -27.93 18.96 83.54
N ALA A 890 -28.55 19.76 84.42
CA ALA A 890 -27.86 20.55 85.43
C ALA A 890 -26.93 19.67 86.31
N PRO A 891 -25.72 20.13 86.66
CA PRO A 891 -24.82 19.36 87.52
C PRO A 891 -25.50 19.13 88.89
N ALA A 892 -25.62 17.87 89.30
CA ALA A 892 -26.20 17.50 90.58
C ALA A 892 -25.37 18.09 91.74
N PRO A 893 -26.00 18.57 92.83
CA PRO A 893 -25.28 19.05 94.00
C PRO A 893 -24.42 17.92 94.58
N ALA A 894 -23.15 18.21 94.83
CA ALA A 894 -22.18 17.23 95.31
C ALA A 894 -22.65 16.54 96.61
N LYS A 895 -22.86 15.21 96.55
CA LYS A 895 -23.07 14.38 97.74
C LYS A 895 -21.80 14.36 98.60
N PRO A 896 -21.87 14.58 99.92
CA PRO A 896 -20.72 14.44 100.81
C PRO A 896 -20.31 12.97 100.97
N ALA A 897 -19.01 12.71 100.97
CA ALA A 897 -18.42 11.39 101.21
C ALA A 897 -18.75 10.87 102.64
N PRO A 898 -19.03 9.56 102.81
CA PRO A 898 -19.50 8.98 104.08
C PRO A 898 -18.38 8.94 105.14
N GLY A 899 -18.72 9.30 106.38
CA GLY A 899 -17.85 9.14 107.55
C GLY A 899 -17.69 10.36 108.47
N ARG A 900 -18.28 11.52 108.14
CA ARG A 900 -18.22 12.73 108.98
C ARG A 900 -19.62 13.12 109.47
N LYS A 901 -19.83 13.13 110.79
CA LYS A 901 -21.06 13.58 111.43
C LYS A 901 -21.05 15.11 111.52
N LEU A 902 -21.97 15.77 110.82
CA LEU A 902 -22.17 17.21 110.92
C LEU A 902 -22.65 17.55 112.34
N ILE A 903 -21.93 18.44 113.03
CA ILE A 903 -22.28 18.82 114.42
C ILE A 903 -23.13 20.08 114.42
N VAL A 904 -22.69 21.11 113.70
CA VAL A 904 -23.43 22.37 113.48
C VAL A 904 -23.07 22.87 112.09
N GLN A 905 -24.06 23.34 111.33
CA GLN A 905 -23.87 24.12 110.12
C GLN A 905 -24.75 25.36 110.23
N ARG A 906 -24.12 26.54 110.25
CA ARG A 906 -24.80 27.84 110.24
C ARG A 906 -24.12 28.73 109.21
N ALA A 907 -24.91 29.55 108.54
CA ALA A 907 -24.43 30.62 107.69
C ALA A 907 -25.12 31.91 108.17
N GLU A 908 -24.36 32.81 108.77
CA GLU A 908 -24.82 34.15 109.17
C GLU A 908 -24.14 35.18 108.26
N ARG A 909 -24.90 36.19 107.81
CA ARG A 909 -24.44 37.28 106.93
C ARG A 909 -24.70 38.62 107.63
N ASP A 910 -24.05 39.69 107.18
CA ASP A 910 -24.22 41.07 107.69
C ASP A 910 -23.96 41.21 109.20
N LEU A 911 -22.95 40.50 109.70
CA LEU A 911 -22.58 40.51 111.10
C LEU A 911 -21.89 41.83 111.47
N THR A 912 -22.33 42.48 112.55
CA THR A 912 -21.57 43.58 113.16
C THR A 912 -20.25 43.05 113.75
N PRO A 913 -19.20 43.89 113.88
CA PRO A 913 -17.91 43.45 114.42
C PRO A 913 -18.03 42.75 115.79
N GLU A 914 -18.92 43.22 116.67
CA GLU A 914 -19.17 42.61 117.99
C GLU A 914 -19.81 41.21 117.84
N ARG A 915 -20.81 41.04 116.96
CA ARG A 915 -21.46 39.75 116.76
C ARG A 915 -20.55 38.75 116.05
N ALA A 916 -19.73 39.22 115.11
CA ALA A 916 -18.71 38.41 114.46
C ALA A 916 -17.70 37.88 115.49
N SER A 917 -17.25 38.72 116.42
CA SER A 917 -16.35 38.30 117.51
C SER A 917 -17.02 37.27 118.44
N GLY A 918 -18.27 37.50 118.86
CA GLY A 918 -19.02 36.55 119.67
C GLY A 918 -19.25 35.20 118.95
N LEU A 919 -19.52 35.21 117.64
CA LEU A 919 -19.66 33.99 116.85
C LEU A 919 -18.34 33.20 116.80
N LEU A 920 -17.20 33.88 116.69
CA LEU A 920 -15.88 33.24 116.71
C LEU A 920 -15.57 32.59 118.07
N GLU A 921 -16.00 33.20 119.18
CA GLU A 921 -15.91 32.58 120.52
C GLU A 921 -16.82 31.34 120.64
N GLU A 922 -18.07 31.42 120.18
CA GLU A 922 -18.99 30.28 120.15
C GLU A 922 -18.42 29.11 119.33
N ILE A 923 -17.83 29.41 118.17
CA ILE A 923 -17.16 28.43 117.30
C ILE A 923 -15.94 27.82 118.00
N SER A 924 -15.14 28.65 118.69
CA SER A 924 -13.96 28.21 119.46
C SER A 924 -14.36 27.23 120.57
N GLU A 925 -15.42 27.53 121.34
CA GLU A 925 -15.98 26.61 122.34
C GLU A 925 -16.42 25.28 121.72
N GLN A 926 -17.08 25.32 120.55
CA GLN A 926 -17.53 24.12 119.86
C GLN A 926 -16.38 23.28 119.29
N LEU A 927 -15.19 23.86 119.10
CA LEU A 927 -13.98 23.20 118.62
C LEU A 927 -13.08 22.62 119.72
N LYS A 928 -13.36 22.87 121.01
CA LYS A 928 -12.56 22.30 122.13
C LYS A 928 -12.33 20.79 122.06
N PRO A 929 -13.29 19.94 121.62
CA PRO A 929 -13.05 18.51 121.47
C PRO A 929 -12.07 18.19 120.30
N PRO A 930 -11.02 17.37 120.51
CA PRO A 930 -9.89 17.22 119.58
C PRO A 930 -10.24 16.62 118.21
N ASN A 931 -11.42 16.01 118.05
CA ASN A 931 -11.86 15.34 116.83
C ASN A 931 -12.82 16.18 115.97
N ARG A 932 -12.96 17.48 116.27
CA ARG A 932 -13.81 18.40 115.49
C ARG A 932 -12.94 19.24 114.56
N ARG A 933 -13.40 19.40 113.31
CA ARG A 933 -12.77 20.25 112.31
C ARG A 933 -13.79 21.26 111.82
N LEU A 934 -13.40 22.52 111.74
CA LEU A 934 -14.21 23.61 111.22
C LEU A 934 -13.78 23.91 109.77
N SER A 935 -14.76 24.07 108.90
CA SER A 935 -14.59 24.69 107.59
C SER A 935 -15.41 25.98 107.58
N ILE A 936 -14.76 27.13 107.39
CA ILE A 936 -15.42 28.44 107.24
C ILE A 936 -15.01 29.10 105.93
N THR A 937 -15.95 29.84 105.36
CA THR A 937 -15.72 30.78 104.26
C THR A 937 -16.27 32.12 104.72
N TRP A 938 -15.50 33.19 104.60
CA TRP A 938 -15.94 34.54 104.97
C TRP A 938 -15.88 35.51 103.80
N GLN A 939 -16.65 36.58 103.88
CA GLN A 939 -16.63 37.72 102.98
C GLN A 939 -16.92 38.97 103.81
N ILE A 940 -16.11 40.02 103.66
CA ILE A 940 -16.32 41.34 104.29
C ILE A 940 -16.64 42.29 103.15
N GLU A 941 -17.81 42.91 103.21
CA GLU A 941 -18.28 43.86 102.20
C GLU A 941 -18.45 45.24 102.84
N ASP A 942 -18.00 46.28 102.14
CA ASP A 942 -18.20 47.67 102.55
C ASP A 942 -19.53 48.16 101.94
N VAL A 943 -20.52 48.47 102.78
CA VAL A 943 -21.86 48.87 102.30
C VAL A 943 -21.87 50.38 102.04
N GLY A 944 -21.14 50.78 101.00
CA GLY A 944 -21.09 52.16 100.49
C GLY A 944 -22.29 52.49 99.61
N GLY A 945 -23.00 53.58 99.95
CA GLY A 945 -24.25 54.03 99.34
C GLY A 945 -24.17 54.48 97.88
N GLY A 946 -25.27 54.29 97.15
CA GLY A 946 -25.40 54.54 95.71
C GLY A 946 -25.40 56.01 95.28
N GLY A 947 -24.99 56.22 94.03
CA GLY A 947 -25.11 57.50 93.31
C GLY A 947 -24.54 57.41 91.89
N SER A 948 -25.46 57.29 90.92
CA SER A 948 -25.39 57.37 89.44
C SER A 948 -24.49 56.40 88.67
#